data_AF-A0A1U7XWE8-F1
#
_entry.id   AF-A0A1U7XWE8-F1
#
_cell.length_a   1.000
_cell.length_b   1.000
_cell.length_c   1.000
_cell.angle_alpha   90.00
_cell.angle_beta   90.00
_cell.angle_gamma   90.00
#
_symmetry.space_group_name_H-M   'P 1'
#
loop_
_entity.id
_entity.type
_entity.pdbx_description
1 polymer ?
#
loop_
_entity_poly.entity_id
_entity_poly.type
_entity_poly.pdbx_seq_one_letter_code
_entity_poly.pdbx_strand_id
1 'polypeptide(L)'
;MEVDSMYLPVPVNFIFVGFEGKGNQEFKLQPEELERWFTKIDHVFEHTRIPQVGEVLTPFYKTSIDREQRHHLPLISHINYNFSVHAIQMGEKVTSIFERAIDVFGRKDDMSDNRDDGTVLWQVDMDMMDVFFTSLVEYLQLGDAYNIFVLNPRRNGKRVKYGYRQGLSESEINFLKENKELQSKILHSGRASESILALEKMTRPLYAKHPMAKFSWTVTEDTDTVEWYNRCLDVLNNVDRLSQGKDMAEVVQNKVMQFLNGKHGDLKLRFERELKAGEFSGFHAECLTDTWIGNNRWAFIDLTAGPFSWGPAVGGEGVRTELSLPNVEKTIGAVAEISEEEAEDLLQEAIQEKFAVFGDVQKDHQAIDILLAEIDIYELFAFKHCKGRKVKLALCQELDERMQDLKNELQSFEGEGSEESHRRKAIDALKRMENWNLFSDSYEDYKNYTVARDTFLAHLGATLWGSMRHIISPSLADGAFHYYEKISFQLFFITQEKFRNIKQLPVDLKTIMNGLSSLVLSSQEVMFSPHMLPLSEDPALAMAFSVARRAAAVPLLLVNGTYRKTVRSYLDSSILQHQLQRLNDHGSLKGSHAHSRATLEVPIFWFIHSDPLLVDKHYQAKALSDMVIVVQSEESSWESHLQCNGQSLLWDLRKPIKAALAAVSEHLAGILPLHLVYSQAHETAIEDWIWSVGCNPLSITSQGWHISKFHSDTVARSYVLTALEESIQLVNSAVHRLVMERTSEQTFKLFKTHERELVNKYNYVVSLWRRISTVSGELRYLDALRLLHTLEDAAKGFVNYVDTTLDSLHPIHCTRQRNVKVEFDMTTIPAFLVVFFVLWFVLKPRRAKPKIN
;
A
#
# COMPACT_ATOMS: atom_id res chain seq x y z
N MET A 1 -24.96 -12.96 22.18
CA MET A 1 -23.66 -12.28 22.04
C MET A 1 -23.65 -11.76 20.63
N GLU A 2 -23.53 -10.45 20.47
CA GLU A 2 -23.30 -9.83 19.17
C GLU A 2 -21.89 -10.21 18.70
N VAL A 3 -21.69 -10.22 17.39
CA VAL A 3 -20.39 -10.47 16.79
C VAL A 3 -19.62 -9.16 16.79
N ASP A 4 -18.60 -9.08 17.66
CA ASP A 4 -17.78 -7.88 17.80
C ASP A 4 -16.74 -7.76 16.68
N SER A 5 -16.02 -8.85 16.39
CA SER A 5 -14.95 -8.87 15.38
C SER A 5 -14.72 -10.24 14.74
N MET A 6 -14.27 -10.25 13.48
CA MET A 6 -13.85 -11.43 12.72
C MET A 6 -12.42 -11.24 12.20
N TYR A 7 -11.59 -12.29 12.25
CA TYR A 7 -10.18 -12.21 11.83
C TYR A 7 -9.91 -13.04 10.58
N LEU A 8 -9.46 -12.39 9.50
CA LEU A 8 -9.03 -13.02 8.25
C LEU A 8 -7.51 -13.24 8.28
N PRO A 9 -7.01 -14.48 8.25
CA PRO A 9 -5.57 -14.73 8.19
C PRO A 9 -4.97 -14.24 6.86
N VAL A 10 -3.81 -13.59 6.93
CA VAL A 10 -3.08 -13.05 5.77
C VAL A 10 -1.60 -13.48 5.84
N PRO A 11 -1.15 -14.44 5.03
CA PRO A 11 0.25 -14.88 5.02
C PRO A 11 1.15 -13.90 4.26
N VAL A 12 2.27 -13.50 4.87
CA VAL A 12 3.24 -12.56 4.30
C VAL A 12 4.66 -13.04 4.50
N ASN A 13 5.45 -13.05 3.43
CA ASN A 13 6.87 -13.31 3.48
C ASN A 13 7.67 -11.99 3.37
N PHE A 14 8.59 -11.76 4.30
CA PHE A 14 9.63 -10.73 4.17
C PHE A 14 10.94 -11.38 3.77
N ILE A 15 11.42 -11.10 2.56
CA ILE A 15 12.59 -11.77 1.99
C ILE A 15 13.78 -10.81 2.00
N PHE A 16 14.75 -11.08 2.86
CA PHE A 16 15.94 -10.26 3.04
C PHE A 16 17.08 -10.78 2.17
N VAL A 17 17.64 -9.92 1.30
CA VAL A 17 18.79 -10.20 0.42
C VAL A 17 19.90 -9.19 0.70
N GLY A 18 21.12 -9.66 0.97
CA GLY A 18 22.27 -8.80 1.31
C GLY A 18 22.34 -8.40 2.79
N PHE A 19 21.80 -9.23 3.68
CA PHE A 19 21.79 -9.02 5.14
C PHE A 19 22.51 -10.13 5.91
N GLU A 20 23.20 -11.01 5.21
CA GLU A 20 24.01 -12.12 5.73
C GLU A 20 25.46 -11.70 6.10
N GLY A 21 25.81 -10.42 5.87
CA GLY A 21 27.15 -9.88 6.07
C GLY A 21 27.99 -9.77 4.80
N LYS A 22 27.43 -10.08 3.62
CA LYS A 22 28.09 -9.96 2.31
C LYS A 22 27.54 -8.85 1.42
N GLY A 23 26.41 -8.25 1.80
CA GLY A 23 25.80 -7.11 1.10
C GLY A 23 26.44 -5.76 1.46
N ASN A 24 25.68 -4.68 1.31
CA ASN A 24 26.17 -3.34 1.59
C ASN A 24 26.58 -3.16 3.06
N GLN A 25 27.71 -2.48 3.30
CA GLN A 25 28.31 -2.24 4.61
C GLN A 25 28.55 -3.52 5.44
N GLU A 26 28.59 -4.69 4.78
CA GLU A 26 28.73 -6.00 5.45
C GLU A 26 27.69 -6.18 6.59
N PHE A 27 26.53 -5.53 6.43
CA PHE A 27 25.52 -5.50 7.48
C PHE A 27 24.88 -6.88 7.64
N LYS A 28 24.98 -7.42 8.86
CA LYS A 28 24.39 -8.71 9.22
C LYS A 28 23.16 -8.50 10.10
N LEU A 29 21.98 -8.96 9.66
CA LEU A 29 20.78 -9.05 10.51
C LEU A 29 20.85 -10.31 11.38
N GLN A 30 20.61 -10.16 12.68
CA GLN A 30 20.56 -11.29 13.61
C GLN A 30 19.11 -11.71 13.89
N PRO A 31 18.84 -13.01 14.07
CA PRO A 31 17.48 -13.50 14.29
C PRO A 31 16.84 -12.92 15.56
N GLU A 32 17.60 -12.73 16.65
CA GLU A 32 17.07 -12.24 17.92
C GLU A 32 16.54 -10.80 17.81
N GLU A 33 17.13 -10.00 16.92
CA GLU A 33 16.76 -8.59 16.72
C GLU A 33 15.46 -8.47 15.95
N LEU A 34 15.33 -9.27 14.88
CA LEU A 34 14.11 -9.31 14.10
C LEU A 34 12.99 -9.92 14.91
N GLU A 35 13.23 -10.97 15.68
CA GLU A 35 12.22 -11.51 16.58
C GLU A 35 11.78 -10.45 17.59
N ARG A 36 12.70 -9.73 18.23
CA ARG A 36 12.37 -8.66 19.20
C ARG A 36 11.49 -7.55 18.61
N TRP A 37 11.78 -7.12 17.38
CA TRP A 37 11.04 -6.03 16.72
C TRP A 37 9.76 -6.54 16.07
N PHE A 38 9.84 -7.57 15.23
CA PHE A 38 8.73 -8.04 14.41
C PHE A 38 7.68 -8.84 15.17
N THR A 39 8.00 -9.45 16.32
CA THR A 39 6.95 -10.00 17.20
C THR A 39 6.07 -8.91 17.82
N LYS A 40 6.58 -7.68 17.91
CA LYS A 40 5.92 -6.51 18.50
C LYS A 40 5.26 -5.57 17.50
N ILE A 41 5.56 -5.71 16.20
CA ILE A 41 4.80 -5.03 15.15
C ILE A 41 3.32 -5.44 15.28
N ASP A 42 2.40 -4.53 14.94
CA ASP A 42 0.97 -4.88 14.90
C ASP A 42 0.72 -5.88 13.78
N HIS A 43 0.22 -7.06 14.14
CA HIS A 43 -0.18 -8.11 13.19
C HIS A 43 -1.67 -8.09 12.90
N VAL A 44 -2.44 -7.25 13.59
CA VAL A 44 -3.88 -7.13 13.42
C VAL A 44 -4.19 -5.76 12.86
N PHE A 45 -4.78 -5.71 11.67
CA PHE A 45 -5.18 -4.47 11.01
C PHE A 45 -6.67 -4.48 10.79
N GLU A 46 -7.35 -3.40 11.20
CA GLU A 46 -8.77 -3.23 10.91
C GLU A 46 -8.96 -2.93 9.43
N HIS A 47 -9.94 -3.59 8.79
CA HIS A 47 -10.32 -3.19 7.45
C HIS A 47 -11.05 -1.84 7.52
N THR A 48 -10.61 -0.89 6.70
CA THR A 48 -11.14 0.48 6.70
C THR A 48 -11.63 0.89 5.32
N ARG A 49 -12.62 1.78 5.30
CA ARG A 49 -13.18 2.41 4.11
C ARG A 49 -12.97 3.92 4.16
N ILE A 50 -12.70 4.51 2.99
CA ILE A 50 -12.56 5.95 2.82
C ILE A 50 -13.89 6.47 2.27
N PRO A 51 -14.57 7.39 2.97
CA PRO A 51 -15.84 7.96 2.49
C PRO A 51 -15.66 8.68 1.16
N GLN A 52 -16.69 8.64 0.32
CA GLN A 52 -16.70 9.43 -0.91
C GLN A 52 -16.67 10.91 -0.56
N VAL A 53 -15.60 11.59 -0.93
CA VAL A 53 -15.41 12.99 -0.59
C VAL A 53 -16.37 13.85 -1.43
N GLY A 54 -17.43 14.35 -0.80
CA GLY A 54 -18.26 15.44 -1.33
C GLY A 54 -17.44 16.73 -1.40
N GLU A 55 -17.47 17.40 -2.55
CA GLU A 55 -16.60 18.54 -2.91
C GLU A 55 -15.09 18.24 -2.92
N VAL A 56 -14.65 17.72 -4.08
CA VAL A 56 -13.35 17.88 -4.74
C VAL A 56 -12.24 18.55 -3.91
N LEU A 57 -11.38 17.70 -3.35
CA LEU A 57 -10.08 18.05 -2.80
C LEU A 57 -9.23 18.77 -3.86
N THR A 58 -8.71 19.93 -3.47
CA THR A 58 -7.38 20.32 -3.91
C THR A 58 -6.35 19.54 -3.08
N PRO A 59 -5.19 19.12 -3.62
CA PRO A 59 -4.15 18.31 -2.95
C PRO A 59 -3.43 19.01 -1.77
N PHE A 60 -4.08 19.99 -1.12
CA PHE A 60 -3.54 20.88 -0.11
C PHE A 60 -4.40 20.99 1.16
N TYR A 61 -5.59 20.36 1.21
CA TYR A 61 -6.51 20.50 2.34
C TYR A 61 -6.88 19.15 2.94
N LYS A 62 -6.82 19.07 4.28
CA LYS A 62 -7.22 17.89 5.07
C LYS A 62 -8.69 17.56 4.80
N THR A 63 -9.00 16.29 4.59
CA THR A 63 -10.37 15.76 4.43
C THR A 63 -11.13 15.92 5.74
N SER A 64 -12.12 16.82 5.81
CA SER A 64 -13.11 16.79 6.90
C SER A 64 -14.28 15.92 6.48
N ILE A 65 -14.52 14.84 7.21
CA ILE A 65 -15.67 13.95 6.97
C ILE A 65 -16.93 14.65 7.48
N ASP A 66 -17.90 14.90 6.60
CA ASP A 66 -19.22 15.37 7.01
C ASP A 66 -19.92 14.27 7.81
N ARG A 67 -20.18 14.55 9.10
CA ARG A 67 -20.75 13.58 10.07
C ARG A 67 -22.20 13.17 9.77
N GLU A 68 -22.84 13.75 8.76
CA GLU A 68 -24.27 13.58 8.48
C GLU A 68 -24.60 12.52 7.42
N GLN A 69 -23.59 11.90 6.76
CA GLN A 69 -23.86 10.85 5.77
C GLN A 69 -24.07 9.49 6.44
N ARG A 70 -25.22 8.86 6.17
CA ARG A 70 -25.46 7.45 6.52
C ARG A 70 -24.69 6.57 5.55
N HIS A 71 -23.58 5.99 6.00
CA HIS A 71 -22.81 5.00 5.24
C HIS A 71 -23.56 3.66 5.17
N HIS A 72 -23.45 2.96 4.03
CA HIS A 72 -24.07 1.64 3.85
C HIS A 72 -23.38 0.57 4.71
N LEU A 73 -22.04 0.61 4.76
CA LEU A 73 -21.21 -0.21 5.64
C LEU A 73 -20.43 0.72 6.60
N PRO A 74 -20.00 0.24 7.78
CA PRO A 74 -19.20 1.06 8.67
C PRO A 74 -17.82 1.36 8.05
N LEU A 75 -17.32 2.58 8.30
CA LEU A 75 -16.00 3.00 7.84
C LEU A 75 -14.88 2.15 8.47
N ILE A 76 -15.09 1.66 9.69
CA ILE A 76 -14.24 0.68 10.36
C ILE A 76 -15.03 -0.63 10.41
N SER A 77 -14.55 -1.63 9.68
CA SER A 77 -15.25 -2.91 9.54
C SER A 77 -15.17 -3.73 10.83
N HIS A 78 -16.14 -4.62 11.05
CA HIS A 78 -16.00 -5.70 12.05
C HIS A 78 -14.93 -6.73 11.67
N ILE A 79 -14.37 -6.63 10.46
CA ILE A 79 -13.40 -7.57 9.91
C ILE A 79 -11.98 -7.01 10.04
N ASN A 80 -11.12 -7.80 10.65
CA ASN A 80 -9.71 -7.50 10.88
C ASN A 80 -8.83 -8.49 10.09
N TYR A 81 -7.73 -8.01 9.54
CA TYR A 81 -6.68 -8.84 8.98
C TYR A 81 -5.74 -9.31 10.08
N ASN A 82 -5.46 -10.61 10.14
CA ASN A 82 -4.51 -11.22 11.05
C ASN A 82 -3.30 -11.71 10.25
N PHE A 83 -2.25 -10.90 10.23
CA PHE A 83 -1.02 -11.15 9.50
C PHE A 83 -0.21 -12.25 10.15
N SER A 84 0.25 -13.19 9.34
CA SER A 84 1.27 -14.16 9.72
C SER A 84 2.54 -13.83 8.96
N VAL A 85 3.58 -13.47 9.69
CA VAL A 85 4.84 -12.98 9.10
C VAL A 85 5.89 -14.09 9.10
N HIS A 86 6.42 -14.36 7.92
CA HIS A 86 7.54 -15.26 7.73
C HIS A 86 8.71 -14.51 7.10
N ALA A 87 9.75 -14.27 7.89
CA ALA A 87 10.95 -13.60 7.43
C ALA A 87 11.97 -14.65 6.97
N ILE A 88 12.46 -14.48 5.74
CA ILE A 88 13.37 -15.40 5.06
C ILE A 88 14.65 -14.63 4.75
N GLN A 89 15.78 -15.05 5.32
CA GLN A 89 17.10 -14.55 4.95
C GLN A 89 17.69 -15.38 3.84
N MET A 90 18.01 -14.74 2.72
CA MET A 90 18.65 -15.38 1.57
C MET A 90 20.17 -15.47 1.76
N GLY A 91 20.78 -16.51 1.18
CA GLY A 91 22.22 -16.74 1.21
C GLY A 91 23.02 -15.91 0.19
N GLU A 92 24.35 -15.99 0.29
CA GLU A 92 25.32 -15.21 -0.49
C GLU A 92 25.15 -15.41 -2.01
N LYS A 93 24.78 -16.63 -2.45
CA LYS A 93 24.55 -16.91 -3.87
C LYS A 93 23.40 -16.09 -4.45
N VAL A 94 22.32 -15.89 -3.69
CA VAL A 94 21.20 -15.08 -4.15
C VAL A 94 21.62 -13.61 -4.23
N THR A 95 22.26 -13.09 -3.17
CA THR A 95 22.77 -11.72 -3.13
C THR A 95 23.67 -11.40 -4.32
N SER A 96 24.67 -12.25 -4.58
CA SER A 96 25.61 -12.06 -5.70
C SER A 96 24.94 -12.08 -7.08
N ILE A 97 23.87 -12.86 -7.27
CA ILE A 97 23.09 -12.85 -8.53
C ILE A 97 22.27 -11.58 -8.68
N PHE A 98 21.70 -11.04 -7.62
CA PHE A 98 21.00 -9.75 -7.67
C PHE A 98 21.97 -8.61 -7.98
N GLU A 99 23.14 -8.58 -7.35
CA GLU A 99 24.22 -7.63 -7.66
C GLU A 99 24.65 -7.73 -9.13
N ARG A 100 24.90 -8.95 -9.63
CA ARG A 100 25.27 -9.19 -11.02
C ARG A 100 24.14 -8.81 -11.99
N ALA A 101 22.88 -9.05 -11.64
CA ALA A 101 21.73 -8.68 -12.45
C ALA A 101 21.58 -7.15 -12.56
N ILE A 102 21.73 -6.43 -11.45
CA ILE A 102 21.77 -4.95 -11.44
C ILE A 102 22.91 -4.44 -12.33
N ASP A 103 24.06 -5.11 -12.30
CA ASP A 103 25.20 -4.75 -13.15
C ASP A 103 24.93 -5.01 -14.64
N VAL A 104 24.40 -6.17 -15.01
CA VAL A 104 24.14 -6.54 -16.42
C VAL A 104 22.97 -5.78 -17.02
N PHE A 105 21.92 -5.51 -16.23
CA PHE A 105 20.71 -4.82 -16.71
C PHE A 105 20.75 -3.30 -16.52
N GLY A 106 21.77 -2.79 -15.84
CA GLY A 106 21.98 -1.36 -15.65
C GLY A 106 22.68 -0.71 -16.84
N ARG A 107 22.21 0.49 -17.20
CA ARG A 107 22.76 1.36 -18.24
C ARG A 107 22.68 2.83 -17.83
N LYS A 108 23.46 3.71 -18.48
CA LYS A 108 23.42 5.15 -18.22
C LYS A 108 22.02 5.70 -18.56
N ASP A 109 21.46 6.52 -17.66
CA ASP A 109 20.16 7.17 -17.87
C ASP A 109 20.25 8.23 -18.98
N ASP A 110 21.33 9.02 -18.97
CA ASP A 110 21.71 9.92 -20.05
C ASP A 110 22.83 9.30 -20.90
N MET A 111 22.49 9.00 -22.15
CA MET A 111 23.40 8.41 -23.13
C MET A 111 24.56 9.35 -23.50
N SER A 112 24.42 10.66 -23.29
CA SER A 112 25.45 11.67 -23.62
C SER A 112 26.44 11.93 -22.47
N ASP A 113 26.21 11.35 -21.29
CA ASP A 113 27.01 11.61 -20.10
C ASP A 113 28.34 10.82 -20.12
N ASN A 114 29.40 11.54 -20.51
CA ASN A 114 30.77 11.03 -20.56
C ASN A 114 31.52 11.14 -19.22
N ARG A 115 30.87 11.56 -18.12
CA ARG A 115 31.49 11.59 -16.79
C ARG A 115 31.83 10.18 -16.31
N ASP A 116 32.75 10.12 -15.35
CA ASP A 116 33.13 8.87 -14.68
C ASP A 116 31.89 8.16 -14.13
N ASP A 117 31.82 6.84 -14.34
CA ASP A 117 30.65 6.02 -14.09
C ASP A 117 30.09 6.17 -12.65
N GLY A 118 30.96 6.49 -11.68
CA GLY A 118 30.59 6.71 -10.29
C GLY A 118 29.78 7.99 -10.01
N THR A 119 29.65 8.91 -10.96
CA THR A 119 28.85 10.14 -10.82
C THR A 119 27.58 10.16 -11.67
N VAL A 120 27.46 9.21 -12.61
CA VAL A 120 26.36 9.11 -13.56
C VAL A 120 25.18 8.37 -12.91
N LEU A 121 23.95 8.77 -13.27
CA LEU A 121 22.74 8.07 -12.86
C LEU A 121 22.49 6.88 -13.79
N TRP A 122 22.29 5.70 -13.22
CA TRP A 122 22.02 4.47 -13.97
C TRP A 122 20.55 4.05 -13.85
N GLN A 123 19.98 3.59 -14.97
CA GLN A 123 18.68 2.93 -15.01
C GLN A 123 18.90 1.41 -15.10
N VAL A 124 18.24 0.66 -14.22
CA VAL A 124 18.12 -0.80 -14.27
C VAL A 124 16.80 -1.18 -14.93
N ASP A 125 16.86 -2.14 -15.85
CA ASP A 125 15.69 -2.63 -16.58
C ASP A 125 14.75 -3.47 -15.70
N MET A 126 13.55 -2.94 -15.44
CA MET A 126 12.59 -3.60 -14.59
C MET A 126 11.91 -4.82 -15.25
N ASP A 127 11.78 -4.87 -16.57
CA ASP A 127 11.19 -6.03 -17.26
C ASP A 127 12.10 -7.25 -17.13
N MET A 128 13.41 -7.03 -17.12
CA MET A 128 14.41 -8.08 -16.91
C MET A 128 14.41 -8.56 -15.45
N MET A 129 14.34 -7.61 -14.51
CA MET A 129 14.27 -7.92 -13.09
C MET A 129 12.98 -8.66 -12.70
N ASP A 130 11.84 -8.34 -13.34
CA ASP A 130 10.56 -9.02 -13.11
C ASP A 130 10.66 -10.54 -13.35
N VAL A 131 11.43 -10.95 -14.37
CA VAL A 131 11.72 -12.36 -14.65
C VAL A 131 12.52 -13.00 -13.50
N PHE A 132 13.51 -12.31 -12.94
CA PHE A 132 14.32 -12.82 -11.83
C PHE A 132 13.51 -13.01 -10.56
N PHE A 133 12.78 -11.98 -10.13
CA PHE A 133 11.91 -12.06 -8.95
C PHE A 133 10.86 -13.15 -9.11
N THR A 134 10.19 -13.20 -10.26
CA THR A 134 9.18 -14.22 -10.54
C THR A 134 9.79 -15.63 -10.54
N SER A 135 10.97 -15.81 -11.13
CA SER A 135 11.65 -17.11 -11.15
C SER A 135 12.00 -17.61 -9.74
N LEU A 136 12.42 -16.72 -8.83
CA LEU A 136 12.77 -17.08 -7.46
C LEU A 136 11.51 -17.44 -6.65
N VAL A 137 10.43 -16.67 -6.80
CA VAL A 137 9.13 -16.96 -6.18
C VAL A 137 8.58 -18.31 -6.65
N GLU A 138 8.67 -18.60 -7.94
CA GLU A 138 8.26 -19.89 -8.51
C GLU A 138 9.16 -21.04 -8.05
N TYR A 139 10.49 -20.83 -8.05
CA TYR A 139 11.47 -21.84 -7.64
C TYR A 139 11.24 -22.28 -6.20
N LEU A 140 11.06 -21.34 -5.27
CA LEU A 140 10.88 -21.61 -3.84
C LEU A 140 9.43 -21.93 -3.43
N GLN A 141 8.48 -21.89 -4.38
CA GLN A 141 7.03 -22.03 -4.16
C GLN A 141 6.43 -21.05 -3.14
N LEU A 142 6.84 -19.78 -3.23
CA LEU A 142 6.36 -18.71 -2.35
C LEU A 142 5.01 -18.11 -2.80
N GLY A 143 4.29 -18.76 -3.71
CA GLY A 143 3.05 -18.26 -4.32
C GLY A 143 1.83 -18.22 -3.39
N ASP A 144 1.87 -18.97 -2.28
CA ASP A 144 0.78 -19.07 -1.30
C ASP A 144 0.83 -17.96 -0.23
N ALA A 145 1.69 -16.95 -0.41
CA ALA A 145 1.81 -15.79 0.45
C ALA A 145 2.11 -14.51 -0.36
N TYR A 146 1.97 -13.35 0.29
CA TYR A 146 2.40 -12.07 -0.27
C TYR A 146 3.89 -11.84 0.03
N ASN A 147 4.71 -11.60 -1.00
CA ASN A 147 6.17 -11.52 -0.85
C ASN A 147 6.66 -10.08 -0.95
N ILE A 148 7.39 -9.59 0.05
CA ILE A 148 8.07 -8.30 -0.02
C ILE A 148 9.57 -8.56 0.11
N PHE A 149 10.30 -8.26 -0.96
CA PHE A 149 11.76 -8.35 -1.01
C PHE A 149 12.37 -7.06 -0.45
N VAL A 150 13.33 -7.20 0.47
CA VAL A 150 14.14 -6.11 0.98
C VAL A 150 15.57 -6.37 0.54
N LEU A 151 16.09 -5.52 -0.34
CA LEU A 151 17.41 -5.66 -0.94
C LEU A 151 18.40 -4.70 -0.28
N ASN A 152 19.58 -5.23 0.05
CA ASN A 152 20.75 -4.48 0.48
C ASN A 152 22.01 -4.92 -0.29
N PRO A 153 22.01 -4.89 -1.64
CA PRO A 153 23.13 -5.34 -2.46
C PRO A 153 24.34 -4.42 -2.29
N ARG A 154 25.55 -4.95 -2.45
CA ARG A 154 26.77 -4.16 -2.41
C ARG A 154 26.84 -3.22 -3.61
N ARG A 155 27.13 -1.95 -3.37
CA ARG A 155 27.38 -0.99 -4.46
C ARG A 155 28.71 -1.29 -5.13
N ASN A 156 28.66 -1.54 -6.44
CA ASN A 156 29.87 -1.65 -7.24
C ASN A 156 30.50 -0.24 -7.38
N GLY A 157 31.82 -0.09 -7.20
CA GLY A 157 32.49 1.22 -7.22
C GLY A 157 32.33 2.01 -8.53
N LYS A 158 31.87 1.36 -9.59
CA LYS A 158 31.51 1.99 -10.87
C LYS A 158 30.12 2.61 -10.91
N ARG A 159 29.18 2.25 -10.02
CA ARG A 159 27.77 2.68 -10.10
C ARG A 159 27.26 3.07 -8.72
N VAL A 160 27.53 4.31 -8.34
CA VAL A 160 27.15 4.80 -7.01
C VAL A 160 25.66 5.14 -6.94
N LYS A 161 25.02 5.49 -8.07
CA LYS A 161 23.60 5.88 -8.14
C LYS A 161 22.85 5.14 -9.23
N TYR A 162 21.84 4.37 -8.87
CA TYR A 162 20.96 3.68 -9.81
C TYR A 162 19.51 3.65 -9.34
N GLY A 163 18.59 3.39 -10.26
CA GLY A 163 17.18 3.15 -9.97
C GLY A 163 16.52 2.26 -11.02
N TYR A 164 15.32 1.79 -10.73
CA TYR A 164 14.57 0.89 -11.58
C TYR A 164 13.56 1.68 -12.41
N ARG A 165 13.44 1.36 -13.70
CA ARG A 165 12.43 1.93 -14.60
C ARG A 165 12.05 0.92 -15.67
N GLN A 166 10.76 0.86 -15.98
CA GLN A 166 10.25 0.12 -17.14
C GLN A 166 10.31 1.00 -18.41
N GLY A 167 10.74 0.43 -19.54
CA GLY A 167 10.86 1.18 -20.79
C GLY A 167 12.20 1.91 -20.98
N LEU A 168 12.15 3.03 -21.71
CA LEU A 168 13.33 3.78 -22.17
C LEU A 168 13.55 5.05 -21.34
N SER A 169 14.80 5.54 -21.32
CA SER A 169 15.10 6.87 -20.76
C SER A 169 14.77 7.98 -21.75
N GLU A 170 14.70 9.22 -21.27
CA GLU A 170 14.33 10.37 -22.11
C GLU A 170 15.38 10.59 -23.22
N SER A 171 16.66 10.36 -22.93
CA SER A 171 17.74 10.45 -23.92
C SER A 171 17.59 9.39 -25.03
N GLU A 172 17.16 8.18 -24.69
CA GLU A 172 16.90 7.10 -25.65
C GLU A 172 15.65 7.34 -26.49
N ILE A 173 14.59 7.90 -25.89
CA ILE A 173 13.37 8.30 -26.60
C ILE A 173 13.70 9.39 -27.62
N ASN A 174 14.48 10.40 -27.23
CA ASN A 174 14.91 11.46 -28.14
C ASN A 174 15.79 10.91 -29.27
N PHE A 175 16.72 10.00 -28.96
CA PHE A 175 17.54 9.33 -29.97
C PHE A 175 16.69 8.54 -30.98
N LEU A 176 15.68 7.78 -30.52
CA LEU A 176 14.75 7.09 -31.40
C LEU A 176 13.94 8.04 -32.27
N LYS A 177 13.50 9.17 -31.70
CA LYS A 177 12.71 10.19 -32.41
C LYS A 177 13.51 10.84 -33.53
N GLU A 178 14.79 11.10 -33.32
CA GLU A 178 15.68 11.70 -34.32
C GLU A 178 16.09 10.70 -35.42
N ASN A 179 16.28 9.42 -35.07
CA ASN A 179 16.80 8.41 -35.99
C ASN A 179 15.70 7.62 -36.73
N LYS A 180 15.20 8.20 -37.84
CA LYS A 180 14.18 7.56 -38.70
C LYS A 180 14.63 6.26 -39.37
N GLU A 181 15.92 6.09 -39.63
CA GLU A 181 16.47 4.85 -40.18
C GLU A 181 16.39 3.70 -39.17
N LEU A 182 16.62 3.99 -37.89
CA LEU A 182 16.49 3.00 -36.82
C LEU A 182 15.02 2.57 -36.64
N GLN A 183 14.08 3.53 -36.68
CA GLN A 183 12.64 3.23 -36.63
C GLN A 183 12.22 2.31 -37.78
N SER A 184 12.66 2.59 -39.01
CA SER A 184 12.34 1.75 -40.16
C SER A 184 13.00 0.37 -40.04
N LYS A 185 14.26 0.28 -39.60
CA LYS A 185 14.92 -1.01 -39.31
C LYS A 185 14.14 -1.84 -38.30
N ILE A 186 13.67 -1.25 -37.20
CA ILE A 186 12.85 -1.93 -36.17
C ILE A 186 11.54 -2.44 -36.76
N LEU A 187 10.86 -1.64 -37.60
CA LEU A 187 9.62 -2.06 -38.26
C LEU A 187 9.82 -3.20 -39.28
N HIS A 188 10.98 -3.25 -39.94
CA HIS A 188 11.30 -4.23 -40.99
C HIS A 188 12.00 -5.49 -40.45
N SER A 189 12.68 -5.40 -39.30
CA SER A 189 13.15 -6.57 -38.57
C SER A 189 11.92 -7.36 -38.13
N GLY A 190 11.58 -8.42 -38.88
CA GLY A 190 10.46 -9.29 -38.57
C GLY A 190 10.54 -9.81 -37.12
N ARG A 191 9.40 -10.30 -36.60
CA ARG A 191 9.30 -10.90 -35.26
C ARG A 191 10.37 -11.98 -35.09
N ALA A 192 11.48 -11.65 -34.44
CA ALA A 192 12.45 -12.64 -34.01
C ALA A 192 11.80 -13.58 -32.99
N SER A 193 12.22 -14.84 -33.01
CA SER A 193 11.75 -15.91 -32.13
C SER A 193 11.93 -15.54 -30.65
N GLU A 194 11.06 -16.14 -29.83
CA GLU A 194 10.87 -16.04 -28.37
C GLU A 194 11.95 -15.37 -27.51
N SER A 195 11.46 -14.64 -26.50
CA SER A 195 12.19 -14.08 -25.35
C SER A 195 13.59 -14.67 -25.15
N ILE A 196 14.61 -13.83 -25.20
CA ILE A 196 16.03 -14.15 -24.95
C ILE A 196 16.24 -14.82 -23.56
N LEU A 197 15.20 -14.85 -22.70
CA LEU A 197 15.26 -15.16 -21.27
C LEU A 197 14.14 -16.10 -20.81
N ALA A 198 13.84 -17.16 -21.57
CA ALA A 198 12.98 -18.21 -21.06
C ALA A 198 13.73 -19.04 -20.00
N LEU A 199 13.65 -18.63 -18.73
CA LEU A 199 13.94 -19.53 -17.61
C LEU A 199 12.84 -20.60 -17.58
N GLU A 200 13.15 -21.84 -17.93
CA GLU A 200 12.17 -22.94 -17.83
C GLU A 200 11.77 -23.13 -16.36
N LYS A 201 10.50 -23.48 -16.16
CA LYS A 201 9.92 -23.66 -14.83
C LYS A 201 10.64 -24.80 -14.09
N MET A 202 11.28 -24.47 -12.98
CA MET A 202 11.87 -25.40 -12.02
C MET A 202 11.27 -25.11 -10.64
N THR A 203 11.16 -26.14 -9.82
CA THR A 203 10.55 -26.02 -8.50
C THR A 203 11.33 -26.80 -7.46
N ARG A 204 11.71 -26.13 -6.38
CA ARG A 204 12.19 -26.72 -5.14
C ARG A 204 11.27 -26.26 -3.99
N PRO A 205 10.33 -27.10 -3.55
CA PRO A 205 9.20 -26.71 -2.69
C PRO A 205 9.61 -26.51 -1.21
N LEU A 206 10.61 -25.68 -0.94
CA LEU A 206 11.11 -25.43 0.43
C LEU A 206 10.06 -24.74 1.31
N TYR A 207 9.30 -23.82 0.73
CA TYR A 207 8.32 -23.00 1.45
C TYR A 207 6.90 -23.21 0.94
N ALA A 208 6.61 -24.41 0.41
CA ALA A 208 5.31 -24.77 -0.13
C ALA A 208 4.15 -24.68 0.89
N LYS A 209 4.46 -24.65 2.19
CA LYS A 209 3.49 -24.35 3.24
C LYS A 209 4.01 -23.22 4.10
N HIS A 210 3.21 -22.16 4.18
CA HIS A 210 3.48 -21.04 5.08
C HIS A 210 3.33 -21.49 6.55
N PRO A 211 4.22 -21.04 7.46
CA PRO A 211 4.24 -21.51 8.86
C PRO A 211 3.04 -21.07 9.70
N MET A 212 2.30 -20.03 9.27
CA MET A 212 1.09 -19.54 9.94
C MET A 212 1.28 -19.09 11.40
N ALA A 213 2.52 -18.83 11.82
CA ALA A 213 2.85 -18.24 13.12
C ALA A 213 2.77 -16.71 13.07
N LYS A 214 2.63 -16.05 14.23
CA LYS A 214 2.66 -14.58 14.32
C LYS A 214 3.93 -14.01 13.69
N PHE A 215 5.08 -14.59 14.05
CA PHE A 215 6.36 -14.34 13.42
C PHE A 215 7.13 -15.66 13.32
N SER A 216 7.86 -15.84 12.23
CA SER A 216 8.77 -16.96 12.01
C SER A 216 9.97 -16.50 11.21
N TRP A 217 11.14 -17.06 11.49
CA TRP A 217 12.39 -16.73 10.82
C TRP A 217 13.00 -17.99 10.23
N THR A 218 13.42 -17.93 8.96
CA THR A 218 14.19 -18.99 8.32
C THR A 218 15.39 -18.42 7.58
N VAL A 219 16.48 -19.18 7.58
CA VAL A 219 17.69 -18.87 6.80
C VAL A 219 17.79 -19.89 5.68
N THR A 220 17.89 -19.42 4.45
CA THR A 220 18.05 -20.29 3.28
C THR A 220 19.54 -20.63 3.12
N GLU A 221 19.88 -21.91 3.08
CA GLU A 221 21.25 -22.35 2.82
C GLU A 221 21.60 -22.18 1.33
N ASP A 222 22.88 -21.97 1.03
CA ASP A 222 23.32 -21.88 -0.37
C ASP A 222 23.04 -23.18 -1.14
N THR A 223 23.07 -24.34 -0.47
CA THR A 223 22.73 -25.66 -1.03
C THR A 223 21.32 -25.70 -1.61
N ASP A 224 20.41 -24.88 -1.08
CA ASP A 224 19.03 -24.79 -1.49
C ASP A 224 18.84 -24.03 -2.79
N THR A 225 19.71 -23.07 -3.08
CA THR A 225 19.57 -22.14 -4.21
C THR A 225 20.60 -22.36 -5.32
N VAL A 226 21.56 -23.29 -5.17
CA VAL A 226 22.65 -23.52 -6.15
C VAL A 226 22.17 -23.74 -7.58
N GLU A 227 21.13 -24.56 -7.76
CA GLU A 227 20.61 -24.89 -9.10
C GLU A 227 20.03 -23.65 -9.79
N TRP A 228 19.22 -22.88 -9.04
CA TRP A 228 18.67 -21.62 -9.52
C TRP A 228 19.78 -20.60 -9.81
N TYR A 229 20.77 -20.49 -8.92
CA TYR A 229 21.93 -19.61 -9.07
C TYR A 229 22.72 -19.89 -10.34
N ASN A 230 23.12 -21.14 -10.58
CA ASN A 230 23.94 -21.51 -11.74
C ASN A 230 23.23 -21.17 -13.05
N ARG A 231 21.91 -21.43 -13.11
CA ARG A 231 21.11 -21.11 -14.28
C ARG A 231 20.98 -19.61 -14.51
N CYS A 232 20.70 -18.86 -13.45
CA CYS A 232 20.63 -17.40 -13.52
C CYS A 232 21.96 -16.80 -13.98
N LEU A 233 23.08 -17.33 -13.48
CA LEU A 233 24.41 -16.93 -13.89
C LEU A 233 24.66 -17.18 -15.37
N ASP A 234 24.27 -18.34 -15.91
CA ASP A 234 24.38 -18.65 -17.34
C ASP A 234 23.57 -17.67 -18.20
N VAL A 235 22.34 -17.35 -17.78
CA VAL A 235 21.49 -16.37 -18.45
C VAL A 235 22.13 -14.98 -18.43
N LEU A 236 22.61 -14.51 -17.27
CA LEU A 236 23.27 -13.21 -17.13
C LEU A 236 24.53 -13.13 -17.99
N ASN A 237 25.34 -14.19 -18.03
CA ASN A 237 26.54 -14.24 -18.85
C ASN A 237 26.21 -14.21 -20.35
N ASN A 238 25.14 -14.87 -20.78
CA ASN A 238 24.69 -14.81 -22.17
C ASN A 238 24.19 -13.41 -22.54
N VAL A 239 23.44 -12.74 -21.66
CA VAL A 239 22.98 -11.37 -21.89
C VAL A 239 24.16 -10.40 -21.93
N ASP A 240 25.10 -10.52 -21.00
CA ASP A 240 26.31 -9.69 -20.95
C ASP A 240 27.11 -9.83 -22.26
N ARG A 241 27.36 -11.07 -22.72
CA ARG A 241 28.01 -11.34 -24.02
C ARG A 241 27.27 -10.76 -25.22
N LEU A 242 25.93 -10.74 -25.19
CA LEU A 242 25.11 -10.13 -26.23
C LEU A 242 25.14 -8.60 -26.17
N SER A 243 25.47 -8.00 -25.03
CA SER A 243 25.52 -6.54 -24.86
C SER A 243 26.92 -5.95 -25.10
N GLN A 244 27.97 -6.73 -24.90
CA GLN A 244 29.36 -6.28 -25.05
C GLN A 244 29.72 -5.96 -26.50
N GLY A 245 30.29 -4.76 -26.70
CA GLY A 245 30.81 -4.30 -28.00
C GLY A 245 29.76 -3.79 -28.99
N LYS A 246 28.49 -3.68 -28.58
CA LYS A 246 27.41 -3.12 -29.40
C LYS A 246 27.42 -1.60 -29.40
N ASP A 247 27.07 -1.02 -30.54
CA ASP A 247 26.82 0.41 -30.66
C ASP A 247 25.50 0.80 -29.98
N MET A 248 25.38 2.06 -29.59
CA MET A 248 24.23 2.61 -28.86
C MET A 248 22.93 2.41 -29.62
N ALA A 249 22.95 2.53 -30.95
CA ALA A 249 21.79 2.27 -31.80
C ALA A 249 21.32 0.80 -31.72
N GLU A 250 22.25 -0.14 -31.64
CA GLU A 250 21.93 -1.57 -31.53
C GLU A 250 21.37 -1.92 -30.15
N VAL A 251 21.86 -1.29 -29.08
CA VAL A 251 21.34 -1.48 -27.72
C VAL A 251 19.87 -1.05 -27.65
N VAL A 252 19.57 0.16 -28.14
CA VAL A 252 18.20 0.68 -28.18
C VAL A 252 17.30 -0.17 -29.08
N GLN A 253 17.78 -0.57 -30.26
CA GLN A 253 17.04 -1.46 -31.17
C GLN A 253 16.67 -2.79 -30.50
N ASN A 254 17.65 -3.48 -29.90
CA ASN A 254 17.41 -4.77 -29.25
C ASN A 254 16.36 -4.65 -28.15
N LYS A 255 16.36 -3.53 -27.44
CA LYS A 255 15.41 -3.28 -26.35
C LYS A 255 14.00 -2.99 -26.84
N VAL A 256 13.84 -2.14 -27.84
CA VAL A 256 12.53 -1.92 -28.48
C VAL A 256 12.01 -3.25 -29.04
N MET A 257 12.85 -4.05 -29.67
CA MET A 257 12.49 -5.39 -30.14
C MET A 257 12.08 -6.32 -29.00
N GLN A 258 12.75 -6.25 -27.84
CA GLN A 258 12.35 -6.98 -26.65
C GLN A 258 10.96 -6.57 -26.18
N PHE A 259 10.62 -5.28 -26.15
CA PHE A 259 9.28 -4.82 -25.79
C PHE A 259 8.21 -5.29 -26.78
N LEU A 260 8.51 -5.26 -28.09
CA LEU A 260 7.61 -5.73 -29.14
C LEU A 260 7.36 -7.26 -29.09
N ASN A 261 8.38 -8.01 -28.69
CA ASN A 261 8.33 -9.47 -28.54
C ASN A 261 7.89 -9.91 -27.13
N GLY A 262 7.84 -9.00 -26.17
CA GLY A 262 7.53 -9.25 -24.78
C GLY A 262 6.09 -9.72 -24.54
N LYS A 263 5.86 -10.29 -23.36
CA LYS A 263 4.53 -10.74 -22.89
C LYS A 263 3.67 -9.56 -22.42
N HIS A 264 4.25 -8.41 -22.10
CA HIS A 264 3.54 -7.20 -21.64
C HIS A 264 2.83 -6.51 -22.80
N GLY A 265 1.51 -6.67 -22.85
CA GLY A 265 0.69 -6.21 -23.97
C GLY A 265 0.62 -4.68 -24.11
N ASP A 266 0.76 -3.90 -23.04
CA ASP A 266 0.59 -2.45 -23.05
C ASP A 266 1.76 -1.71 -23.72
N LEU A 267 3.00 -1.96 -23.30
CA LEU A 267 4.22 -1.40 -23.88
C LEU A 267 4.33 -1.81 -25.35
N LYS A 268 4.05 -3.08 -25.65
CA LYS A 268 3.98 -3.57 -27.03
C LYS A 268 2.99 -2.75 -27.86
N LEU A 269 1.74 -2.61 -27.41
CA LEU A 269 0.72 -1.87 -28.14
C LEU A 269 1.08 -0.38 -28.31
N ARG A 270 1.71 0.21 -27.29
CA ARG A 270 2.19 1.59 -27.32
C ARG A 270 3.33 1.76 -28.32
N PHE A 271 4.39 0.97 -28.22
CA PHE A 271 5.54 1.04 -29.13
C PHE A 271 5.16 0.70 -30.57
N GLU A 272 4.35 -0.34 -30.83
CA GLU A 272 3.88 -0.68 -32.18
C GLU A 272 3.14 0.49 -32.84
N ARG A 273 2.41 1.28 -32.05
CA ARG A 273 1.65 2.43 -32.54
C ARG A 273 2.52 3.65 -32.76
N GLU A 274 3.35 4.00 -31.79
CA GLU A 274 4.23 5.18 -31.90
C GLU A 274 5.26 5.00 -33.01
N LEU A 275 5.79 3.78 -33.20
CA LEU A 275 6.65 3.45 -34.34
C LEU A 275 5.93 3.59 -35.69
N LYS A 276 4.63 3.27 -35.77
CA LYS A 276 3.82 3.46 -36.99
C LYS A 276 3.50 4.93 -37.25
N ALA A 277 3.28 5.71 -36.20
CA ALA A 277 2.98 7.14 -36.31
C ALA A 277 4.24 7.97 -36.62
N GLY A 278 5.41 7.57 -36.10
CA GLY A 278 6.70 8.23 -36.33
C GLY A 278 6.90 9.55 -35.59
N GLU A 279 5.95 9.97 -34.75
CA GLU A 279 5.98 11.27 -34.06
C GLU A 279 6.42 11.16 -32.58
N PHE A 280 6.19 10.02 -31.92
CA PHE A 280 6.42 9.80 -30.48
C PHE A 280 5.85 10.91 -29.57
N SER A 281 4.82 11.62 -30.05
CA SER A 281 4.23 12.76 -29.35
C SER A 281 3.46 12.28 -28.11
N GLY A 282 3.88 12.71 -26.92
CA GLY A 282 3.30 12.25 -25.64
C GLY A 282 3.94 10.97 -25.08
N PHE A 283 5.01 10.46 -25.69
CA PHE A 283 5.82 9.38 -25.14
C PHE A 283 6.92 9.99 -24.27
N HIS A 284 6.86 9.77 -22.96
CA HIS A 284 7.79 10.32 -21.97
C HIS A 284 8.42 9.19 -21.16
N ALA A 285 9.65 9.39 -20.68
CA ALA A 285 10.29 8.45 -19.77
C ALA A 285 9.48 8.31 -18.47
N GLU A 286 9.38 7.07 -17.98
CA GLU A 286 8.77 6.79 -16.69
C GLU A 286 9.69 7.25 -15.53
N CYS A 287 9.17 7.26 -14.31
CA CYS A 287 9.94 7.64 -13.14
C CYS A 287 10.97 6.55 -12.77
N LEU A 288 12.15 6.95 -12.29
CA LEU A 288 13.08 6.02 -11.63
C LEU A 288 12.63 5.82 -10.19
N THR A 289 12.54 4.57 -9.76
CA THR A 289 12.10 4.19 -8.42
C THR A 289 13.09 3.25 -7.74
N ASP A 290 13.03 3.20 -6.41
CA ASP A 290 13.72 2.23 -5.56
C ASP A 290 12.76 1.20 -4.92
N THR A 291 11.46 1.36 -5.18
CA THR A 291 10.40 0.39 -4.86
C THR A 291 9.64 0.02 -6.13
N TRP A 292 9.07 -1.19 -6.15
CA TRP A 292 8.25 -1.65 -7.28
C TRP A 292 7.23 -2.71 -6.87
N ILE A 293 6.08 -2.72 -7.53
CA ILE A 293 5.06 -3.76 -7.43
C ILE A 293 5.12 -4.61 -8.70
N GLY A 294 5.48 -5.89 -8.56
CA GLY A 294 5.55 -6.84 -9.66
C GLY A 294 4.16 -7.28 -10.15
N ASN A 295 4.12 -8.05 -11.24
CA ASN A 295 2.87 -8.56 -11.79
C ASN A 295 2.23 -9.66 -10.93
N ASN A 296 3.05 -10.41 -10.19
CA ASN A 296 2.62 -11.48 -9.29
C ASN A 296 2.47 -10.97 -7.84
N ARG A 297 2.37 -11.88 -6.87
CA ARG A 297 2.29 -11.56 -5.43
C ARG A 297 3.67 -11.21 -4.85
N TRP A 298 4.42 -10.35 -5.53
CA TRP A 298 5.69 -9.84 -5.02
C TRP A 298 5.91 -8.35 -5.29
N ALA A 299 6.56 -7.70 -4.33
CA ALA A 299 7.04 -6.33 -4.41
C ALA A 299 8.45 -6.25 -3.85
N PHE A 300 9.21 -5.21 -4.16
CA PHE A 300 10.54 -5.01 -3.54
C PHE A 300 10.77 -3.58 -3.06
N ILE A 301 11.72 -3.48 -2.13
CA ILE A 301 12.34 -2.27 -1.64
C ILE A 301 13.86 -2.47 -1.76
N ASP A 302 14.54 -1.64 -2.54
CA ASP A 302 16.00 -1.61 -2.58
C ASP A 302 16.53 -0.44 -1.73
N LEU A 303 17.19 -0.76 -0.62
CA LEU A 303 17.70 0.24 0.33
C LEU A 303 18.96 0.96 -0.17
N THR A 304 19.55 0.49 -1.27
CA THR A 304 20.79 1.01 -1.83
C THR A 304 20.60 1.79 -3.12
N ALA A 305 19.44 1.62 -3.78
CA ALA A 305 19.00 2.44 -4.90
C ALA A 305 18.65 3.88 -4.46
N GLY A 306 18.69 4.82 -5.40
CA GLY A 306 18.39 6.23 -5.15
C GLY A 306 19.59 7.10 -4.78
N PRO A 307 19.35 8.32 -4.26
CA PRO A 307 18.07 8.82 -3.74
C PRO A 307 17.05 9.19 -4.82
N PHE A 308 15.75 8.93 -4.55
CA PHE A 308 14.61 9.31 -5.39
C PHE A 308 13.52 10.02 -4.60
N SER A 309 12.66 10.75 -5.31
CA SER A 309 11.51 11.42 -4.70
C SER A 309 10.33 11.48 -5.66
N TRP A 310 9.11 11.33 -5.16
CA TRP A 310 7.89 11.49 -5.96
C TRP A 310 6.67 11.76 -5.09
N GLY A 311 5.61 12.29 -5.71
CA GLY A 311 4.37 12.69 -5.06
C GLY A 311 3.97 14.11 -5.47
N PRO A 312 3.16 14.81 -4.67
CA PRO A 312 2.86 16.22 -4.88
C PRO A 312 4.12 17.08 -5.09
N ALA A 313 4.06 18.03 -6.02
CA ALA A 313 5.17 18.95 -6.31
C ALA A 313 5.50 19.86 -5.13
N VAL A 314 4.53 20.13 -4.26
CA VAL A 314 4.74 20.75 -2.97
C VAL A 314 5.16 19.69 -1.96
N GLY A 315 6.18 19.98 -1.15
CA GLY A 315 6.46 19.15 0.03
C GLY A 315 5.18 19.01 0.86
N GLY A 316 4.86 17.78 1.25
CA GLY A 316 3.65 17.41 1.96
C GLY A 316 3.90 16.17 2.82
N GLU A 317 3.01 15.94 3.78
CA GLU A 317 3.04 14.72 4.59
C GLU A 317 2.89 13.49 3.67
N GLY A 318 3.73 12.47 3.88
CA GLY A 318 3.70 11.25 3.07
C GLY A 318 4.39 11.30 1.70
N VAL A 319 4.93 12.45 1.27
CA VAL A 319 5.72 12.54 0.02
C VAL A 319 6.94 11.62 0.12
N ARG A 320 7.21 10.85 -0.94
CA ARG A 320 8.43 10.03 -1.00
C ARG A 320 9.64 10.95 -1.17
N THR A 321 10.60 10.86 -0.26
CA THR A 321 11.88 11.61 -0.27
C THR A 321 13.03 10.69 0.11
N GLU A 322 14.29 11.11 0.00
CA GLU A 322 15.43 10.27 0.41
C GLU A 322 15.40 9.74 1.85
N LEU A 323 14.57 10.33 2.73
CA LEU A 323 14.42 9.93 4.13
C LEU A 323 13.25 8.96 4.39
N SER A 324 12.40 8.65 3.40
CA SER A 324 11.24 7.77 3.65
C SER A 324 11.61 6.30 3.84
N LEU A 325 12.72 5.84 3.22
CA LEU A 325 13.24 4.48 3.39
C LEU A 325 14.45 4.47 4.34
N PRO A 326 14.66 3.39 5.11
CA PRO A 326 15.83 3.26 5.96
C PRO A 326 17.11 3.16 5.11
N ASN A 327 18.18 3.80 5.56
CA ASN A 327 19.45 3.81 4.84
C ASN A 327 20.56 3.22 5.72
N VAL A 328 21.13 2.09 5.27
CA VAL A 328 22.17 1.36 6.00
C VAL A 328 23.43 2.21 6.17
N GLU A 329 23.87 2.93 5.14
CA GLU A 329 25.09 3.76 5.18
C GLU A 329 24.95 4.97 6.10
N LYS A 330 23.84 5.72 5.97
CA LYS A 330 23.60 6.91 6.80
C LYS A 330 23.40 6.56 8.27
N THR A 331 22.81 5.39 8.55
CA THR A 331 22.47 5.00 9.94
C THR A 331 23.61 4.23 10.58
N ILE A 332 24.22 3.28 9.87
CA ILE A 332 25.23 2.34 10.40
C ILE A 332 26.64 2.74 9.94
N GLY A 333 26.82 3.09 8.67
CA GLY A 333 28.12 3.52 8.13
C GLY A 333 28.65 4.85 8.67
N ALA A 334 27.76 5.73 9.15
CA ALA A 334 28.14 6.96 9.87
C ALA A 334 28.60 6.70 11.31
N VAL A 335 28.36 5.49 11.83
CA VAL A 335 28.72 5.01 13.17
C VAL A 335 29.89 4.04 13.05
N ALA A 336 30.94 4.42 12.32
CA ALA A 336 32.29 3.95 12.65
C ALA A 336 32.71 4.54 14.01
N GLU A 337 31.92 4.27 15.04
CA GLU A 337 32.30 4.45 16.43
C GLU A 337 33.24 3.29 16.72
N ILE A 338 34.51 3.64 16.90
CA ILE A 338 35.57 2.79 17.46
C ILE A 338 34.94 1.97 18.60
N SER A 339 35.05 0.64 18.54
CA SER A 339 34.54 -0.24 19.60
C SER A 339 35.22 0.08 20.94
N GLU A 340 34.66 -0.36 22.08
CA GLU A 340 35.37 -0.20 23.36
C GLU A 340 36.75 -0.88 23.30
N GLU A 341 36.85 -2.07 22.70
CA GLU A 341 38.14 -2.76 22.49
C GLU A 341 39.12 -1.94 21.64
N GLU A 342 38.70 -1.38 20.51
CA GLU A 342 39.58 -0.55 19.67
C GLU A 342 39.94 0.78 20.37
N ALA A 343 39.07 1.31 21.22
CA ALA A 343 39.32 2.52 21.99
C ALA A 343 40.32 2.26 23.12
N GLU A 344 40.26 1.09 23.75
CA GLU A 344 41.22 0.61 24.74
C GLU A 344 42.59 0.38 24.13
N ASP A 345 42.67 -0.29 22.98
CA ASP A 345 43.93 -0.51 22.25
C ASP A 345 44.59 0.82 21.87
N LEU A 346 43.82 1.79 21.36
CA LEU A 346 44.32 3.12 21.01
C LEU A 346 44.77 3.93 22.23
N LEU A 347 44.08 3.79 23.36
CA LEU A 347 44.47 4.42 24.62
C LEU A 347 45.80 3.81 25.12
N GLN A 348 45.93 2.49 25.07
CA GLN A 348 47.12 1.77 25.49
C GLN A 348 48.33 2.08 24.61
N GLU A 349 48.13 2.20 23.29
CA GLU A 349 49.16 2.65 22.35
C GLU A 349 49.59 4.10 22.65
N ALA A 350 48.65 5.00 22.92
CA ALA A 350 48.94 6.41 23.26
C ALA A 350 49.71 6.54 24.60
N ILE A 351 49.37 5.71 25.59
CA ILE A 351 50.11 5.61 26.87
C ILE A 351 51.53 5.11 26.58
N GLN A 352 51.69 3.99 25.87
CA GLN A 352 53.01 3.42 25.59
C GLN A 352 53.91 4.35 24.77
N GLU A 353 53.38 5.03 23.75
CA GLU A 353 54.14 5.97 22.92
C GLU A 353 54.67 7.16 23.72
N LYS A 354 53.84 7.73 24.59
CA LYS A 354 54.21 8.86 25.47
C LYS A 354 55.18 8.45 26.56
N PHE A 355 54.99 7.28 27.18
CA PHE A 355 55.83 6.82 28.29
C PHE A 355 57.13 6.13 27.86
N ALA A 356 57.27 5.71 26.60
CA ALA A 356 58.53 5.22 26.04
C ALA A 356 59.67 6.27 26.09
N VAL A 357 59.33 7.56 26.17
CA VAL A 357 60.30 8.67 26.26
C VAL A 357 60.97 8.74 27.65
N PHE A 358 60.37 8.16 28.70
CA PHE A 358 60.90 8.17 30.06
C PHE A 358 61.83 6.97 30.39
N GLY A 359 62.39 6.31 29.36
CA GLY A 359 63.28 5.17 29.51
C GLY A 359 64.53 5.44 30.37
N ASP A 360 64.71 4.58 31.38
CA ASP A 360 65.93 4.33 32.19
C ASP A 360 66.58 5.47 33.01
N VAL A 361 65.92 6.63 33.19
CA VAL A 361 66.43 7.70 34.08
C VAL A 361 65.54 7.84 35.33
N GLN A 362 66.05 7.34 36.46
CA GLN A 362 65.56 7.54 37.85
C GLN A 362 64.08 7.93 38.01
N LYS A 363 63.18 6.93 37.98
CA LYS A 363 61.73 7.04 38.31
C LYS A 363 61.44 7.81 39.62
N ASP A 364 62.42 7.93 40.52
CA ASP A 364 62.24 8.55 41.82
C ASP A 364 62.18 10.09 41.78
N HIS A 365 62.69 10.78 40.75
CA HIS A 365 62.77 12.26 40.71
C HIS A 365 61.68 12.95 39.87
N GLN A 366 60.88 12.20 39.09
CA GLN A 366 59.88 12.74 38.16
C GLN A 366 58.45 12.20 38.41
N ALA A 367 58.19 11.67 39.61
CA ALA A 367 56.90 11.04 39.93
C ALA A 367 55.70 11.97 39.71
N ILE A 368 55.84 13.26 40.06
CA ILE A 368 54.78 14.27 39.84
C ILE A 368 54.60 14.55 38.34
N ASP A 369 55.69 14.64 37.59
CA ASP A 369 55.65 14.89 36.14
C ASP A 369 55.00 13.72 35.37
N ILE A 370 55.21 12.49 35.84
CA ILE A 370 54.57 11.29 35.28
C ILE A 370 53.06 11.33 35.52
N LEU A 371 52.61 11.67 36.73
CA LEU A 371 51.17 11.79 37.05
C LEU A 371 50.49 12.89 36.22
N LEU A 372 51.16 14.03 36.04
CA LEU A 372 50.65 15.12 35.20
C LEU A 372 50.56 14.72 33.72
N ALA A 373 51.58 14.03 33.20
CA ALA A 373 51.58 13.52 31.83
C ALA A 373 50.45 12.50 31.58
N GLU A 374 50.10 11.71 32.60
CA GLU A 374 49.00 10.75 32.50
C GLU A 374 47.62 11.43 32.47
N ILE A 375 47.42 12.46 33.30
CA ILE A 375 46.21 13.30 33.25
C ILE A 375 46.06 13.93 31.86
N ASP A 376 47.15 14.44 31.28
CA ASP A 376 47.12 15.04 29.95
C ASP A 376 46.73 14.03 28.86
N ILE A 377 47.16 12.77 28.97
CA ILE A 377 46.78 11.70 28.05
C ILE A 377 45.29 11.39 28.18
N TYR A 378 44.79 11.21 29.40
CA TYR A 378 43.36 10.97 29.65
C TYR A 378 42.49 12.13 29.17
N GLU A 379 42.90 13.38 29.42
CA GLU A 379 42.17 14.57 29.00
C GLU A 379 42.16 14.73 27.47
N LEU A 380 43.31 14.50 26.81
CA LEU A 380 43.40 14.54 25.34
C LEU A 380 42.56 13.45 24.68
N PHE A 381 42.61 12.23 25.24
CA PHE A 381 41.82 11.10 24.76
C PHE A 381 40.33 11.36 24.95
N ALA A 382 39.90 11.77 26.15
CA ALA A 382 38.52 12.11 26.44
C ALA A 382 38.01 13.29 25.59
N PHE A 383 38.85 14.29 25.33
CA PHE A 383 38.49 15.40 24.45
C PHE A 383 38.24 14.95 23.01
N LYS A 384 39.10 14.07 22.48
CA LYS A 384 39.03 13.59 21.09
C LYS A 384 37.94 12.54 20.90
N HIS A 385 37.77 11.65 21.86
CA HIS A 385 36.94 10.46 21.72
C HIS A 385 35.65 10.50 22.56
N CYS A 386 35.55 11.27 23.64
CA CYS A 386 34.35 11.31 24.49
C CYS A 386 33.50 12.57 24.28
N LYS A 387 34.12 13.74 24.00
CA LYS A 387 33.42 15.03 23.94
C LYS A 387 32.58 15.17 22.66
N GLY A 388 31.27 15.43 22.83
CA GLY A 388 30.34 15.63 21.71
C GLY A 388 29.62 14.36 21.24
N ARG A 389 29.89 13.20 21.85
CA ARG A 389 29.13 11.97 21.60
C ARG A 389 27.74 12.04 22.25
N LYS A 390 26.75 11.46 21.56
CA LYS A 390 25.37 11.32 22.09
C LYS A 390 25.24 10.15 23.09
N VAL A 391 26.11 9.14 22.98
CA VAL A 391 26.23 8.00 23.91
C VAL A 391 27.59 8.07 24.59
N LYS A 392 27.62 7.95 25.93
CA LYS A 392 28.87 7.94 26.70
C LYS A 392 29.40 6.49 26.76
N LEU A 393 30.66 6.26 26.41
CA LEU A 393 31.33 4.97 26.65
C LEU A 393 31.53 4.76 28.16
N ALA A 394 31.55 3.51 28.62
CA ALA A 394 31.89 3.20 30.02
C ALA A 394 33.31 3.66 30.33
N LEU A 395 34.23 3.44 29.39
CA LEU A 395 35.61 3.94 29.44
C LEU A 395 35.69 5.45 29.65
N CYS A 396 34.80 6.24 29.03
CA CYS A 396 34.80 7.70 29.22
C CYS A 396 34.42 8.10 30.65
N GLN A 397 33.50 7.36 31.29
CA GLN A 397 33.14 7.61 32.67
C GLN A 397 34.26 7.21 33.63
N GLU A 398 34.90 6.06 33.39
CA GLU A 398 36.04 5.61 34.18
C GLU A 398 37.24 6.57 34.06
N LEU A 399 37.53 7.06 32.85
CA LEU A 399 38.57 8.07 32.62
C LEU A 399 38.28 9.38 33.35
N ASP A 400 37.03 9.85 33.34
CA ASP A 400 36.62 11.06 34.08
C ASP A 400 36.81 10.87 35.61
N GLU A 401 36.39 9.72 36.15
CA GLU A 401 36.57 9.36 37.56
C GLU A 401 38.06 9.31 37.93
N ARG A 402 38.90 8.69 37.10
CA ARG A 402 40.37 8.60 37.31
C ARG A 402 41.07 9.94 37.23
N MET A 403 40.72 10.78 36.25
CA MET A 403 41.25 12.14 36.17
C MET A 403 40.91 12.94 37.43
N GLN A 404 39.72 12.72 37.99
CA GLN A 404 39.27 13.41 39.20
C GLN A 404 40.01 12.92 40.44
N ASP A 405 40.22 11.61 40.58
CA ASP A 405 41.03 11.02 41.66
C ASP A 405 42.48 11.48 41.61
N LEU A 406 43.09 11.50 40.43
CA LEU A 406 44.45 12.01 40.20
C LEU A 406 44.57 13.50 40.56
N LYS A 407 43.60 14.31 40.13
CA LYS A 407 43.55 15.74 40.49
C LYS A 407 43.39 15.94 42.00
N ASN A 408 42.59 15.11 42.67
CA ASN A 408 42.43 15.14 44.13
C ASN A 408 43.72 14.73 44.86
N GLU A 409 44.42 13.70 44.39
CA GLU A 409 45.71 13.30 44.97
C GLU A 409 46.79 14.39 44.77
N LEU A 410 46.86 15.01 43.60
CA LEU A 410 47.78 16.14 43.35
C LEU A 410 47.46 17.35 44.23
N GLN A 411 46.18 17.70 44.40
CA GLN A 411 45.76 18.76 45.31
C GLN A 411 46.14 18.47 46.77
N SER A 412 46.17 17.20 47.17
CA SER A 412 46.64 16.80 48.51
C SER A 412 48.14 17.06 48.75
N PHE A 413 48.90 17.37 47.70
CA PHE A 413 50.31 17.75 47.78
C PHE A 413 50.49 19.26 48.02
N GLU A 414 49.48 20.10 47.80
CA GLU A 414 49.59 21.56 48.01
C GLU A 414 49.57 21.99 49.50
N GLY A 415 49.39 21.05 50.44
CA GLY A 415 49.47 21.32 51.88
C GLY A 415 50.91 21.44 52.40
N GLU A 416 51.12 22.25 53.46
CA GLU A 416 52.42 22.50 54.11
C GLU A 416 53.11 21.18 54.54
N GLY A 417 54.03 20.69 53.70
CA GLY A 417 54.86 19.52 53.93
C GLY A 417 56.21 19.67 53.25
N SER A 418 57.25 19.00 53.77
CA SER A 418 58.60 18.96 53.15
C SER A 418 58.55 18.34 51.74
N GLU A 419 59.37 18.81 50.80
CA GLU A 419 59.52 18.26 49.44
C GLU A 419 59.71 16.73 49.43
N GLU A 420 60.37 16.19 50.45
CA GLU A 420 60.60 14.75 50.59
C GLU A 420 59.31 13.97 50.98
N SER A 421 58.38 14.62 51.67
CA SER A 421 57.06 14.07 51.97
C SER A 421 56.16 14.05 50.73
N HIS A 422 56.21 15.10 49.89
CA HIS A 422 55.46 15.13 48.64
C HIS A 422 55.97 14.06 47.68
N ARG A 423 57.29 13.87 47.62
CA ARG A 423 57.92 12.81 46.82
C ARG A 423 57.47 11.41 47.21
N ARG A 424 57.43 11.07 48.50
CA ARG A 424 56.94 9.77 48.97
C ARG A 424 55.46 9.56 48.64
N LYS A 425 54.64 10.59 48.83
CA LYS A 425 53.21 10.53 48.49
C LYS A 425 52.99 10.32 46.99
N ALA A 426 53.78 10.97 46.13
CA ALA A 426 53.72 10.80 44.67
C ALA A 426 54.17 9.40 44.21
N ILE A 427 55.20 8.83 44.85
CA ILE A 427 55.65 7.45 44.57
C ILE A 427 54.59 6.44 45.03
N ASP A 428 53.96 6.66 46.18
CA ASP A 428 52.90 5.79 46.69
C ASP A 428 51.62 5.89 45.82
N ALA A 429 51.32 7.08 45.28
CA ALA A 429 50.25 7.28 44.28
C ALA A 429 50.52 6.47 43.01
N LEU A 430 51.72 6.60 42.42
CA LEU A 430 52.12 5.82 41.25
C LEU A 430 52.04 4.30 41.48
N LYS A 431 52.46 3.81 42.66
CA LYS A 431 52.35 2.37 43.00
C LYS A 431 50.91 1.89 43.18
N ARG A 432 50.00 2.75 43.64
CA ARG A 432 48.57 2.42 43.68
C ARG A 432 47.99 2.34 42.28
N MET A 433 48.44 3.20 41.38
CA MET A 433 48.03 3.20 39.97
C MET A 433 48.57 2.00 39.18
N GLU A 434 49.85 1.65 39.33
CA GLU A 434 50.43 0.46 38.66
C GLU A 434 49.73 -0.84 39.09
N ASN A 435 49.15 -0.90 40.29
CA ASN A 435 48.40 -2.06 40.79
C ASN A 435 46.91 -2.06 40.39
N TRP A 436 46.43 -1.01 39.75
CA TRP A 436 45.03 -0.87 39.37
C TRP A 436 44.85 -1.27 37.91
N ASN A 437 44.53 -2.56 37.68
CA ASN A 437 44.18 -3.04 36.34
C ASN A 437 42.98 -2.23 35.83
N LEU A 438 43.22 -1.45 34.76
CA LEU A 438 42.20 -0.72 34.00
C LEU A 438 41.16 -1.68 33.39
N PHE A 439 41.47 -2.97 33.31
CA PHE A 439 40.63 -3.98 32.69
C PHE A 439 40.41 -5.11 33.70
N SER A 440 39.23 -5.15 34.31
CA SER A 440 38.78 -6.32 35.05
C SER A 440 38.51 -7.47 34.07
N ASP A 441 39.03 -8.67 34.37
CA ASP A 441 38.83 -9.92 33.60
C ASP A 441 37.37 -10.42 33.52
N SER A 442 36.37 -9.59 33.86
CA SER A 442 34.96 -9.93 33.71
C SER A 442 34.52 -9.69 32.28
N TYR A 443 34.77 -10.67 31.41
CA TYR A 443 34.06 -10.84 30.14
C TYR A 443 32.57 -11.12 30.44
N GLU A 444 31.78 -10.08 30.67
CA GLU A 444 30.36 -10.12 30.37
C GLU A 444 30.19 -9.75 28.90
N ASP A 445 29.59 -10.63 28.09
CA ASP A 445 29.21 -10.37 26.69
C ASP A 445 28.21 -9.20 26.62
N TYR A 446 28.69 -7.96 26.69
CA TYR A 446 27.91 -6.78 26.34
C TYR A 446 27.72 -6.79 24.83
N LYS A 447 26.58 -7.33 24.38
CA LYS A 447 26.15 -7.23 22.99
C LYS A 447 26.06 -5.74 22.62
N ASN A 448 26.96 -5.29 21.74
CA ASN A 448 27.06 -3.93 21.21
C ASN A 448 25.81 -3.55 20.39
N TYR A 449 24.70 -3.29 21.06
CA TYR A 449 23.49 -2.74 20.44
C TYR A 449 23.64 -1.22 20.33
N THR A 450 24.11 -0.75 19.17
CA THR A 450 24.21 0.69 18.91
C THR A 450 22.82 1.30 18.68
N VAL A 451 22.59 2.52 19.17
CA VAL A 451 21.35 3.28 18.93
C VAL A 451 21.03 3.39 17.43
N ALA A 452 22.07 3.43 16.59
CA ALA A 452 21.96 3.38 15.14
C ALA A 452 21.26 2.12 14.63
N ARG A 453 21.61 0.94 15.16
CA ARG A 453 21.04 -0.33 14.75
C ARG A 453 19.56 -0.43 15.12
N ASP A 454 19.21 -0.01 16.34
CA ASP A 454 17.80 0.07 16.77
C ASP A 454 17.01 1.11 15.97
N THR A 455 17.62 2.24 15.61
CA THR A 455 16.98 3.27 14.77
C THR A 455 16.70 2.73 13.36
N PHE A 456 17.66 2.01 12.77
CA PHE A 456 17.49 1.36 11.47
C PHE A 456 16.34 0.33 11.51
N LEU A 457 16.34 -0.55 12.52
CA LEU A 457 15.31 -1.58 12.67
C LEU A 457 13.92 -1.00 12.93
N ALA A 458 13.83 0.08 13.72
CA ALA A 458 12.57 0.79 13.94
C ALA A 458 12.01 1.37 12.64
N HIS A 459 12.88 2.01 11.84
CA HIS A 459 12.48 2.59 10.55
C HIS A 459 12.10 1.49 9.54
N LEU A 460 12.88 0.41 9.46
CA LEU A 460 12.55 -0.76 8.63
C LEU A 460 11.22 -1.39 9.03
N GLY A 461 10.97 -1.56 10.33
CA GLY A 461 9.69 -2.05 10.85
C GLY A 461 8.52 -1.16 10.45
N ALA A 462 8.69 0.16 10.54
CA ALA A 462 7.67 1.13 10.11
C ALA A 462 7.40 1.06 8.60
N THR A 463 8.43 0.95 7.77
CA THR A 463 8.30 0.81 6.31
C THR A 463 7.57 -0.49 5.95
N LEU A 464 7.90 -1.61 6.59
CA LEU A 464 7.27 -2.90 6.32
C LEU A 464 5.81 -2.96 6.82
N TRP A 465 5.52 -2.35 7.97
CA TRP A 465 4.16 -2.15 8.46
C TRP A 465 3.33 -1.32 7.48
N GLY A 466 3.88 -0.20 6.97
CA GLY A 466 3.26 0.60 5.92
C GLY A 466 3.02 -0.21 4.64
N SER A 467 3.97 -1.06 4.26
CA SER A 467 3.85 -1.93 3.07
C SER A 467 2.68 -2.92 3.17
N MET A 468 2.46 -3.51 4.36
CA MET A 468 1.30 -4.37 4.61
C MET A 468 -0.02 -3.60 4.50
N ARG A 469 -0.05 -2.37 5.02
CA ARG A 469 -1.25 -1.52 5.01
C ARG A 469 -1.60 -0.99 3.62
N HIS A 470 -0.60 -0.62 2.82
CA HIS A 470 -0.80 0.04 1.53
C HIS A 470 -0.94 -0.94 0.36
N ILE A 471 -0.19 -2.06 0.32
CA ILE A 471 -0.25 -3.00 -0.81
C ILE A 471 -1.13 -4.20 -0.50
N ILE A 472 -0.99 -4.78 0.69
CA ILE A 472 -1.60 -6.08 1.01
C ILE A 472 -3.02 -5.91 1.51
N SER A 473 -3.27 -4.92 2.37
CA SER A 473 -4.56 -4.64 3.00
C SER A 473 -5.03 -3.18 2.85
N PRO A 474 -5.06 -2.64 1.61
CA PRO A 474 -5.44 -1.24 1.39
C PRO A 474 -6.86 -0.94 1.88
N SER A 475 -7.09 0.32 2.25
CA SER A 475 -8.43 0.84 2.46
C SER A 475 -9.22 0.83 1.15
N LEU A 476 -10.53 0.60 1.23
CA LEU A 476 -11.42 0.61 0.06
C LEU A 476 -12.27 1.87 0.03
N ALA A 477 -12.86 2.19 -1.13
CA ALA A 477 -13.89 3.22 -1.22
C ALA A 477 -15.12 2.84 -0.39
N ASP A 478 -15.82 3.84 0.13
CA ASP A 478 -17.12 3.62 0.76
C ASP A 478 -18.15 3.14 -0.27
N GLY A 479 -18.85 2.07 0.08
CA GLY A 479 -19.75 1.32 -0.80
C GLY A 479 -19.83 -0.15 -0.44
N ALA A 480 -20.86 -0.82 -0.98
CA ALA A 480 -20.93 -2.28 -1.00
C ALA A 480 -20.64 -2.78 -2.41
N PHE A 481 -19.61 -3.64 -2.52
CA PHE A 481 -19.19 -4.22 -3.77
C PHE A 481 -19.53 -5.70 -3.75
N HIS A 482 -20.60 -6.09 -4.44
CA HIS A 482 -21.05 -7.48 -4.49
C HIS A 482 -20.39 -8.25 -5.64
N TYR A 483 -20.23 -9.55 -5.46
CA TYR A 483 -19.81 -10.44 -6.54
C TYR A 483 -20.96 -10.68 -7.53
N TYR A 484 -20.68 -10.52 -8.83
CA TYR A 484 -21.59 -10.83 -9.93
C TYR A 484 -20.92 -11.81 -10.90
N GLU A 485 -21.68 -12.75 -11.45
CA GLU A 485 -21.15 -13.74 -12.41
C GLU A 485 -20.85 -13.12 -13.77
N LYS A 486 -21.66 -12.16 -14.22
CA LYS A 486 -21.47 -11.46 -15.49
C LYS A 486 -21.34 -9.96 -15.27
N ILE A 487 -20.37 -9.35 -15.94
CA ILE A 487 -20.14 -7.91 -15.95
C ILE A 487 -20.35 -7.39 -17.38
N SER A 488 -21.29 -6.48 -17.55
CA SER A 488 -21.62 -5.84 -18.81
C SER A 488 -21.15 -4.39 -18.80
N PHE A 489 -20.05 -4.11 -19.51
CA PHE A 489 -19.54 -2.75 -19.71
C PHE A 489 -20.32 -2.05 -20.82
N GLN A 490 -21.06 -1.00 -20.48
CA GLN A 490 -21.76 -0.14 -21.44
C GLN A 490 -20.89 1.09 -21.72
N LEU A 491 -20.31 1.17 -22.93
CA LEU A 491 -19.37 2.23 -23.30
C LEU A 491 -20.10 3.30 -24.11
N PHE A 492 -20.37 4.46 -23.51
CA PHE A 492 -21.03 5.59 -24.18
C PHE A 492 -19.99 6.63 -24.63
N PHE A 493 -19.68 6.65 -25.93
CA PHE A 493 -18.77 7.64 -26.52
C PHE A 493 -19.54 8.89 -26.92
N ILE A 494 -19.23 10.00 -26.26
CA ILE A 494 -19.90 11.28 -26.43
C ILE A 494 -18.99 12.25 -27.18
N THR A 495 -19.45 12.72 -28.33
CA THR A 495 -18.69 13.60 -29.24
C THR A 495 -19.47 14.88 -29.57
N GLN A 496 -18.78 15.98 -29.89
CA GLN A 496 -19.45 17.20 -30.34
C GLN A 496 -20.08 17.03 -31.73
N GLU A 497 -19.31 16.44 -32.66
CA GLU A 497 -19.72 16.20 -34.03
C GLU A 497 -20.07 14.72 -34.27
N LYS A 498 -20.82 14.47 -35.33
CA LYS A 498 -21.23 13.13 -35.73
C LYS A 498 -20.10 12.42 -36.48
N PHE A 499 -19.63 11.29 -35.94
CA PHE A 499 -18.78 10.36 -36.67
C PHE A 499 -19.62 9.34 -37.44
N ARG A 500 -19.15 8.89 -38.61
CA ARG A 500 -19.92 7.93 -39.43
C ARG A 500 -19.86 6.51 -38.87
N ASN A 501 -18.81 6.17 -38.13
CA ASN A 501 -18.61 4.84 -37.55
C ASN A 501 -17.78 4.93 -36.27
N ILE A 502 -18.05 4.06 -35.30
CA ILE A 502 -17.30 3.94 -34.03
C ILE A 502 -15.81 3.68 -34.29
N LYS A 503 -15.48 2.97 -35.38
CA LYS A 503 -14.09 2.74 -35.82
C LYS A 503 -13.30 3.99 -36.18
N GLN A 504 -13.97 5.13 -36.41
CA GLN A 504 -13.34 6.40 -36.76
C GLN A 504 -13.08 7.29 -35.54
N LEU A 505 -13.52 6.88 -34.35
CA LEU A 505 -13.24 7.61 -33.12
C LEU A 505 -11.73 7.60 -32.83
N PRO A 506 -11.18 8.68 -32.24
CA PRO A 506 -9.78 8.74 -31.81
C PRO A 506 -9.52 7.89 -30.54
N VAL A 507 -10.11 6.70 -30.47
CA VAL A 507 -10.13 5.81 -29.31
C VAL A 507 -9.65 4.42 -29.71
N ASP A 508 -8.75 3.83 -28.91
CA ASP A 508 -8.36 2.44 -29.09
C ASP A 508 -9.28 1.49 -28.32
N LEU A 509 -10.37 1.10 -28.96
CA LEU A 509 -11.35 0.18 -28.38
C LEU A 509 -10.74 -1.16 -27.99
N LYS A 510 -9.78 -1.68 -28.77
CA LYS A 510 -9.16 -2.98 -28.46
C LYS A 510 -8.37 -2.90 -27.17
N THR A 511 -7.60 -1.82 -27.00
CA THR A 511 -6.81 -1.61 -25.78
C THR A 511 -7.70 -1.38 -24.57
N ILE A 512 -8.78 -0.61 -24.71
CA ILE A 512 -9.75 -0.38 -23.62
C ILE A 512 -10.42 -1.70 -23.23
N MET A 513 -10.94 -2.47 -24.19
CA MET A 513 -11.60 -3.74 -23.91
C MET A 513 -10.63 -4.73 -23.23
N ASN A 514 -9.40 -4.85 -23.72
CA ASN A 514 -8.38 -5.69 -23.10
C ASN A 514 -8.05 -5.23 -21.66
N GLY A 515 -7.93 -3.92 -21.45
CA GLY A 515 -7.69 -3.34 -20.13
C GLY A 515 -8.83 -3.62 -19.16
N LEU A 516 -10.08 -3.40 -19.58
CA LEU A 516 -11.27 -3.65 -18.76
C LEU A 516 -11.43 -5.14 -18.44
N SER A 517 -11.18 -6.03 -19.40
CA SER A 517 -11.17 -7.48 -19.16
C SER A 517 -10.09 -7.91 -18.16
N SER A 518 -8.99 -7.17 -18.04
CA SER A 518 -7.92 -7.47 -17.07
C SER A 518 -8.27 -7.11 -15.61
N LEU A 519 -9.23 -6.21 -15.39
CA LEU A 519 -9.73 -5.84 -14.06
C LEU A 519 -10.59 -6.93 -13.42
N VAL A 520 -11.24 -7.74 -14.27
CA VAL A 520 -12.25 -8.70 -13.89
C VAL A 520 -11.62 -10.03 -13.47
N LEU A 521 -12.22 -10.71 -12.49
CA LEU A 521 -11.74 -12.00 -12.03
C LEU A 521 -11.98 -13.10 -13.07
N SER A 522 -11.12 -14.12 -13.10
CA SER A 522 -11.22 -15.22 -14.08
C SER A 522 -12.51 -16.05 -13.97
N SER A 523 -13.26 -15.95 -12.86
CA SER A 523 -14.55 -16.61 -12.69
C SER A 523 -15.74 -15.83 -13.25
N GLN A 524 -15.54 -14.60 -13.72
CA GLN A 524 -16.60 -13.70 -14.19
C GLN A 524 -16.58 -13.60 -15.72
N GLU A 525 -17.76 -13.53 -16.33
CA GLU A 525 -17.92 -13.34 -17.77
C GLU A 525 -18.02 -11.85 -18.10
N VAL A 526 -17.35 -11.40 -19.16
CA VAL A 526 -17.33 -9.99 -19.57
C VAL A 526 -18.08 -9.78 -20.88
N MET A 527 -18.97 -8.80 -20.91
CA MET A 527 -19.68 -8.35 -22.10
C MET A 527 -19.42 -6.86 -22.35
N PHE A 528 -19.37 -6.46 -23.62
CA PHE A 528 -19.12 -5.08 -24.02
C PHE A 528 -20.20 -4.58 -24.97
N SER A 529 -20.77 -3.42 -24.64
CA SER A 529 -21.83 -2.76 -25.42
C SER A 529 -21.40 -1.32 -25.75
N PRO A 530 -20.77 -1.09 -26.92
CA PRO A 530 -20.36 0.26 -27.33
C PRO A 530 -21.51 1.03 -28.00
N HIS A 531 -21.71 2.26 -27.56
CA HIS A 531 -22.70 3.21 -28.03
C HIS A 531 -22.01 4.54 -28.42
N MET A 532 -22.49 5.18 -29.48
CA MET A 532 -22.05 6.51 -29.90
C MET A 532 -23.20 7.50 -29.73
N LEU A 533 -22.96 8.57 -28.99
CA LEU A 533 -23.95 9.61 -28.67
C LEU A 533 -23.39 10.99 -29.03
N PRO A 534 -23.63 11.49 -30.25
CA PRO A 534 -23.23 12.84 -30.62
C PRO A 534 -24.12 13.90 -29.94
N LEU A 535 -23.50 14.91 -29.34
CA LEU A 535 -24.20 16.03 -28.67
C LEU A 535 -25.07 16.84 -29.63
N SER A 536 -24.79 16.80 -30.93
CA SER A 536 -25.61 17.47 -31.95
C SER A 536 -26.97 16.80 -32.22
N GLU A 537 -27.13 15.52 -31.87
CA GLU A 537 -28.38 14.77 -32.10
C GLU A 537 -29.26 14.68 -30.86
N ASP A 538 -28.66 14.75 -29.66
CA ASP A 538 -29.37 14.71 -28.38
C ASP A 538 -29.28 16.07 -27.65
N PRO A 539 -30.31 16.94 -27.77
CA PRO A 539 -30.30 18.24 -27.11
C PRO A 539 -30.34 18.14 -25.58
N ALA A 540 -30.84 17.03 -25.03
CA ALA A 540 -30.95 16.84 -23.60
C ALA A 540 -29.60 16.46 -23.00
N LEU A 541 -28.84 15.58 -23.66
CA LEU A 541 -27.45 15.28 -23.33
C LEU A 541 -26.54 16.51 -23.51
N ALA A 542 -26.74 17.29 -24.58
CA ALA A 542 -26.02 18.54 -24.79
C ALA A 542 -26.27 19.57 -23.66
N MET A 543 -27.52 19.65 -23.19
CA MET A 543 -27.87 20.47 -22.04
C MET A 543 -27.17 19.97 -20.77
N ALA A 544 -27.20 18.66 -20.50
CA ALA A 544 -26.52 18.06 -19.35
C ALA A 544 -25.02 18.38 -19.35
N PHE A 545 -24.35 18.21 -20.49
CA PHE A 545 -22.94 18.55 -20.67
C PHE A 545 -22.66 20.05 -20.45
N SER A 546 -23.49 20.92 -21.03
CA SER A 546 -23.33 22.37 -20.88
C SER A 546 -23.54 22.84 -19.44
N VAL A 547 -24.52 22.28 -18.74
CA VAL A 547 -24.82 22.61 -17.33
C VAL A 547 -23.73 22.11 -16.39
N ALA A 548 -23.11 20.98 -16.67
CA ALA A 548 -22.02 20.42 -15.86
C ALA A 548 -20.65 21.08 -16.12
N ARG A 549 -20.45 21.70 -17.29
CA ARG A 549 -19.19 22.37 -17.63
C ARG A 549 -18.96 23.60 -16.74
N ARG A 550 -17.78 23.67 -16.15
CA ARG A 550 -17.31 24.76 -15.28
C ARG A 550 -15.89 25.15 -15.66
N ALA A 551 -15.45 26.31 -15.20
CA ALA A 551 -14.07 26.75 -15.31
C ALA A 551 -13.58 27.21 -13.94
N ALA A 552 -12.42 26.71 -13.50
CA ALA A 552 -11.80 27.13 -12.26
C ALA A 552 -10.35 27.51 -12.52
N ALA A 553 -9.87 28.52 -11.80
CA ALA A 553 -8.49 28.89 -11.84
C ALA A 553 -7.72 28.13 -10.75
N VAL A 554 -6.95 27.13 -11.16
CA VAL A 554 -6.23 26.22 -10.28
C VAL A 554 -4.81 26.77 -10.06
N PRO A 555 -4.41 27.04 -8.81
CA PRO A 555 -3.03 27.34 -8.48
C PRO A 555 -2.18 26.08 -8.63
N LEU A 556 -1.01 26.21 -9.25
CA LEU A 556 -0.04 25.14 -9.39
C LEU A 556 1.34 25.66 -8.99
N LEU A 557 1.97 25.01 -8.03
CA LEU A 557 3.39 25.22 -7.74
C LEU A 557 4.19 24.26 -8.59
N LEU A 558 5.05 24.82 -9.42
CA LEU A 558 5.96 24.05 -10.26
C LEU A 558 7.17 23.59 -9.44
N VAL A 559 7.84 22.54 -9.90
CA VAL A 559 9.00 21.96 -9.21
C VAL A 559 10.16 22.97 -9.06
N ASN A 560 10.24 23.96 -9.93
CA ASN A 560 11.17 25.08 -9.85
C ASN A 560 10.81 26.13 -8.76
N GLY A 561 9.78 25.88 -7.95
CA GLY A 561 9.30 26.78 -6.91
C GLY A 561 8.48 27.97 -7.43
N THR A 562 8.19 28.04 -8.74
CA THR A 562 7.38 29.11 -9.32
C THR A 562 5.89 28.81 -9.20
N TYR A 563 5.13 29.84 -8.83
CA TYR A 563 3.68 29.75 -8.75
C TYR A 563 3.05 30.15 -10.09
N ARG A 564 2.23 29.26 -10.65
CA ARG A 564 1.47 29.50 -11.88
C ARG A 564 -0.01 29.28 -11.64
N LYS A 565 -0.84 30.21 -12.11
CA LYS A 565 -2.30 30.04 -12.10
C LYS A 565 -2.75 29.60 -13.49
N THR A 566 -3.38 28.44 -13.59
CA THR A 566 -3.92 27.90 -14.85
C THR A 566 -5.45 27.91 -14.79
N VAL A 567 -6.11 28.47 -15.79
CA VAL A 567 -7.58 28.36 -15.91
C VAL A 567 -7.89 27.03 -16.58
N ARG A 568 -8.62 26.16 -15.89
CA ARG A 568 -8.97 24.81 -16.35
C ARG A 568 -10.47 24.70 -16.55
N SER A 569 -10.88 24.21 -17.73
CA SER A 569 -12.25 23.77 -17.97
C SER A 569 -12.41 22.37 -17.37
N TYR A 570 -13.50 22.12 -16.64
CA TYR A 570 -13.79 20.81 -16.08
C TYR A 570 -15.28 20.50 -16.11
N LEU A 571 -15.61 19.21 -16.07
CA LEU A 571 -16.96 18.70 -15.81
C LEU A 571 -17.12 18.44 -14.33
N ASP A 572 -18.17 19.02 -13.75
CA ASP A 572 -18.60 18.69 -12.39
C ASP A 572 -19.32 17.35 -12.41
N SER A 573 -18.70 16.34 -11.79
CA SER A 573 -19.18 14.96 -11.82
C SER A 573 -20.55 14.81 -11.15
N SER A 574 -20.77 15.49 -10.03
CA SER A 574 -22.01 15.42 -9.25
C SER A 574 -23.21 16.01 -9.99
N ILE A 575 -23.02 17.17 -10.63
CA ILE A 575 -24.05 17.83 -11.43
C ILE A 575 -24.35 16.97 -12.66
N LEU A 576 -23.31 16.46 -13.33
CA LEU A 576 -23.47 15.64 -14.53
C LEU A 576 -24.24 14.35 -14.24
N GLN A 577 -23.87 13.65 -13.16
CA GLN A 577 -24.55 12.45 -12.68
C GLN A 577 -26.05 12.69 -12.51
N HIS A 578 -26.41 13.73 -11.75
CA HIS A 578 -27.80 14.09 -11.51
C HIS A 578 -28.56 14.40 -12.81
N GLN A 579 -27.95 15.08 -13.78
CA GLN A 579 -28.61 15.33 -15.07
C GLN A 579 -28.78 14.04 -15.88
N LEU A 580 -27.75 13.20 -15.99
CA LEU A 580 -27.81 11.94 -16.74
C LEU A 580 -28.86 10.98 -16.16
N GLN A 581 -28.96 10.91 -14.83
CA GLN A 581 -30.00 10.12 -14.16
C GLN A 581 -31.41 10.59 -14.55
N ARG A 582 -31.66 11.91 -14.56
CA ARG A 582 -32.95 12.48 -14.96
C ARG A 582 -33.31 12.23 -16.43
N LEU A 583 -32.33 12.27 -17.33
CA LEU A 583 -32.54 11.94 -18.74
C LEU A 583 -33.02 10.50 -18.93
N ASN A 584 -32.71 9.65 -17.96
CA ASN A 584 -32.81 8.22 -18.09
C ASN A 584 -33.98 7.60 -17.28
N ASP A 585 -34.82 8.43 -16.68
CA ASP A 585 -36.09 8.02 -16.03
C ASP A 585 -37.07 7.31 -16.99
N HIS A 586 -36.79 7.30 -18.30
CA HIS A 586 -37.55 6.60 -19.34
C HIS A 586 -36.89 5.33 -19.93
N GLY A 587 -35.71 4.87 -19.46
CA GLY A 587 -35.18 3.55 -19.87
C GLY A 587 -33.79 3.13 -19.34
N SER A 588 -33.69 1.94 -18.74
CA SER A 588 -32.51 1.04 -18.75
C SER A 588 -31.12 1.46 -18.21
N LEU A 589 -30.93 2.56 -17.48
CA LEU A 589 -29.71 2.82 -16.66
C LEU A 589 -30.03 2.93 -15.18
N LYS A 590 -31.21 2.45 -14.78
CA LYS A 590 -31.35 2.02 -13.40
C LYS A 590 -30.44 0.80 -13.24
N GLY A 591 -29.22 1.03 -12.74
CA GLY A 591 -28.47 0.08 -11.94
C GLY A 591 -29.23 -0.27 -10.65
N SER A 592 -30.56 -0.40 -10.72
CA SER A 592 -31.33 -1.08 -9.72
C SER A 592 -30.91 -2.53 -9.84
N HIS A 593 -30.28 -3.04 -8.79
CA HIS A 593 -30.04 -4.46 -8.59
C HIS A 593 -31.27 -5.23 -9.08
N ALA A 594 -31.20 -5.77 -10.29
CA ALA A 594 -32.19 -6.72 -10.74
C ALA A 594 -32.21 -7.77 -9.64
N HIS A 595 -33.39 -8.16 -9.16
CA HIS A 595 -33.51 -9.20 -8.14
C HIS A 595 -32.83 -10.54 -8.54
N SER A 596 -32.30 -10.62 -9.76
CA SER A 596 -31.30 -11.56 -10.24
C SER A 596 -29.87 -10.97 -10.12
N ARG A 597 -29.10 -11.44 -9.13
CA ARG A 597 -27.65 -11.13 -8.95
C ARG A 597 -26.74 -11.69 -10.06
N ALA A 598 -27.27 -11.95 -11.25
CA ALA A 598 -26.53 -12.59 -12.32
C ALA A 598 -25.64 -11.61 -13.09
N THR A 599 -26.05 -10.34 -13.22
CA THR A 599 -25.41 -9.38 -14.12
C THR A 599 -25.23 -8.00 -13.49
N LEU A 600 -24.00 -7.49 -13.47
CA LEU A 600 -23.70 -6.09 -13.15
C LEU A 600 -23.55 -5.28 -14.44
N GLU A 601 -24.29 -4.19 -14.56
CA GLU A 601 -24.13 -3.22 -15.66
C GLU A 601 -23.25 -2.07 -15.19
N VAL A 602 -22.19 -1.77 -15.95
CA VAL A 602 -21.23 -0.72 -15.64
C VAL A 602 -21.26 0.33 -16.76
N PRO A 603 -22.01 1.43 -16.59
CA PRO A 603 -22.07 2.50 -17.58
C PRO A 603 -20.83 3.40 -17.49
N ILE A 604 -20.12 3.51 -18.61
CA ILE A 604 -18.90 4.31 -18.76
C ILE A 604 -19.19 5.40 -19.80
N PHE A 605 -19.28 6.64 -19.34
CA PHE A 605 -19.49 7.82 -20.18
C PHE A 605 -18.14 8.44 -20.55
N TRP A 606 -17.79 8.36 -21.83
CA TRP A 606 -16.52 8.80 -22.38
C TRP A 606 -16.70 10.06 -23.22
N PHE A 607 -16.37 11.22 -22.68
CA PHE A 607 -16.47 12.51 -23.35
C PHE A 607 -15.21 12.81 -24.15
N ILE A 608 -15.36 12.98 -25.46
CA ILE A 608 -14.27 13.34 -26.38
C ILE A 608 -14.47 14.80 -26.80
N HIS A 609 -13.50 15.65 -26.46
CA HIS A 609 -13.56 17.09 -26.72
C HIS A 609 -12.23 17.59 -27.30
N SER A 610 -12.25 18.65 -28.11
CA SER A 610 -11.04 19.27 -28.65
C SER A 610 -10.24 19.98 -27.55
N ASP A 611 -10.94 20.74 -26.72
CA ASP A 611 -10.32 21.56 -25.67
C ASP A 611 -9.87 20.70 -24.48
N PRO A 612 -8.82 21.11 -23.74
CA PRO A 612 -8.42 20.49 -22.49
C PRO A 612 -9.56 20.52 -21.47
N LEU A 613 -10.09 19.34 -21.14
CA LEU A 613 -11.20 19.15 -20.24
C LEU A 613 -10.82 18.11 -19.19
N LEU A 614 -11.12 18.40 -17.93
CA LEU A 614 -10.90 17.49 -16.80
C LEU A 614 -12.23 17.16 -16.14
N VAL A 615 -12.23 16.18 -15.24
CA VAL A 615 -13.30 15.92 -14.29
C VAL A 615 -12.88 16.51 -12.96
N ASP A 616 -13.77 17.26 -12.31
CA ASP A 616 -13.55 17.76 -10.95
C ASP A 616 -12.18 18.47 -10.78
N LYS A 617 -11.81 19.33 -11.74
CA LYS A 617 -10.58 20.16 -11.78
C LYS A 617 -9.24 19.40 -11.93
N HIS A 618 -9.13 18.16 -11.47
CA HIS A 618 -7.86 17.46 -11.29
C HIS A 618 -7.79 16.08 -11.96
N TYR A 619 -8.91 15.47 -12.32
CA TYR A 619 -8.95 14.06 -12.75
C TYR A 619 -9.22 13.94 -14.25
N GLN A 620 -8.72 12.88 -14.87
CA GLN A 620 -9.12 12.51 -16.25
C GLN A 620 -10.36 11.59 -16.24
N ALA A 621 -10.56 10.84 -15.15
CA ALA A 621 -11.70 9.97 -14.95
C ALA A 621 -12.10 9.94 -13.48
N LYS A 622 -13.38 9.72 -13.20
CA LYS A 622 -13.95 9.69 -11.86
C LYS A 622 -14.97 8.55 -11.77
N ALA A 623 -14.85 7.75 -10.71
CA ALA A 623 -15.87 6.78 -10.34
C ALA A 623 -16.96 7.47 -9.52
N LEU A 624 -18.21 7.16 -9.84
CA LEU A 624 -19.37 7.52 -9.04
C LEU A 624 -20.08 6.24 -8.59
N SER A 625 -21.10 6.39 -7.73
CA SER A 625 -21.84 5.26 -7.17
C SER A 625 -22.49 4.34 -8.21
N ASP A 626 -22.90 4.88 -9.36
CA ASP A 626 -23.69 4.17 -10.39
C ASP A 626 -23.11 4.28 -11.81
N MET A 627 -22.05 5.07 -12.02
CA MET A 627 -21.46 5.29 -13.34
C MET A 627 -19.99 5.71 -13.26
N VAL A 628 -19.30 5.66 -14.39
CA VAL A 628 -17.92 6.16 -14.54
C VAL A 628 -17.88 7.24 -15.60
N ILE A 629 -17.24 8.37 -15.30
CA ILE A 629 -17.04 9.48 -16.24
C ILE A 629 -15.57 9.52 -16.64
N VAL A 630 -15.30 9.57 -17.95
CA VAL A 630 -13.97 9.69 -18.54
C VAL A 630 -13.96 10.87 -19.51
N VAL A 631 -12.90 11.66 -19.50
CA VAL A 631 -12.70 12.78 -20.42
C VAL A 631 -11.41 12.59 -21.21
N GLN A 632 -11.51 12.78 -22.52
CA GLN A 632 -10.42 12.74 -23.47
C GLN A 632 -10.34 14.07 -24.23
N SER A 633 -9.12 14.62 -24.33
CA SER A 633 -8.81 15.87 -25.03
C SER A 633 -7.73 15.67 -26.09
N GLU A 634 -7.44 16.66 -26.95
CA GLU A 634 -6.41 16.50 -27.99
C GLU A 634 -4.96 16.59 -27.45
N GLU A 635 -4.76 17.25 -26.31
CA GLU A 635 -3.44 17.50 -25.73
C GLU A 635 -2.80 16.22 -25.18
N SER A 636 -1.63 15.85 -25.72
CA SER A 636 -0.92 14.61 -25.34
C SER A 636 0.10 14.78 -24.22
N SER A 637 0.34 16.01 -23.77
CA SER A 637 1.31 16.31 -22.71
C SER A 637 0.82 17.49 -21.88
N TRP A 638 0.22 17.18 -20.73
CA TRP A 638 -0.32 18.14 -19.78
C TRP A 638 0.48 18.13 -18.48
N GLU A 639 0.96 19.30 -18.04
CA GLU A 639 1.73 19.41 -16.81
C GLU A 639 0.85 19.19 -15.56
N SER A 640 1.15 18.13 -14.82
CA SER A 640 0.42 17.78 -13.60
C SER A 640 0.93 18.52 -12.37
N HIS A 641 0.22 18.35 -11.25
CA HIS A 641 0.63 18.86 -9.93
C HIS A 641 1.58 17.91 -9.18
N LEU A 642 1.91 16.78 -9.80
CA LEU A 642 2.77 15.75 -9.23
C LEU A 642 4.18 15.87 -9.81
N GLN A 643 5.17 15.47 -9.04
CA GLN A 643 6.58 15.45 -9.42
C GLN A 643 7.14 14.04 -9.27
N CYS A 644 8.14 13.76 -10.10
CA CYS A 644 9.05 12.63 -9.92
C CYS A 644 10.48 13.12 -10.16
N ASN A 645 11.38 12.82 -9.23
CA ASN A 645 12.82 13.07 -9.31
C ASN A 645 13.17 14.51 -9.71
N GLY A 646 12.39 15.48 -9.23
CA GLY A 646 12.61 16.90 -9.53
C GLY A 646 12.03 17.37 -10.87
N GLN A 647 11.21 16.56 -11.54
CA GLN A 647 10.52 16.89 -12.79
C GLN A 647 9.00 16.77 -12.65
N SER A 648 8.24 17.68 -13.28
CA SER A 648 6.78 17.59 -13.32
C SER A 648 6.34 16.35 -14.10
N LEU A 649 5.41 15.56 -13.56
CA LEU A 649 4.81 14.44 -14.29
C LEU A 649 3.88 14.97 -15.38
N LEU A 650 3.99 14.42 -16.59
CA LEU A 650 3.18 14.80 -17.75
C LEU A 650 2.06 13.79 -17.97
N TRP A 651 0.83 14.27 -18.04
CA TRP A 651 -0.37 13.48 -18.31
C TRP A 651 -0.73 13.51 -19.79
N ASP A 652 -1.02 12.34 -20.37
CA ASP A 652 -1.57 12.23 -21.73
C ASP A 652 -3.10 12.36 -21.65
N LEU A 653 -3.66 13.53 -22.00
CA LEU A 653 -5.12 13.73 -22.03
C LEU A 653 -5.76 13.11 -23.29
N ARG A 654 -4.95 12.79 -24.30
CA ARG A 654 -5.39 12.13 -25.55
C ARG A 654 -5.65 10.66 -25.36
N LYS A 655 -5.01 10.02 -24.39
CA LYS A 655 -5.17 8.59 -24.09
C LYS A 655 -5.35 8.34 -22.58
N PRO A 656 -6.51 8.70 -21.99
CA PRO A 656 -6.77 8.56 -20.55
C PRO A 656 -7.10 7.12 -20.13
N ILE A 657 -6.49 6.10 -20.75
CA ILE A 657 -6.79 4.67 -20.51
C ILE A 657 -6.46 4.30 -19.07
N LYS A 658 -5.29 4.73 -18.58
CA LYS A 658 -4.84 4.46 -17.21
C LYS A 658 -5.84 4.99 -16.17
N ALA A 659 -6.23 6.25 -16.31
CA ALA A 659 -7.20 6.89 -15.42
C ALA A 659 -8.59 6.24 -15.52
N ALA A 660 -9.03 5.88 -16.73
CA ALA A 660 -10.29 5.17 -16.92
C ALA A 660 -10.30 3.81 -16.21
N LEU A 661 -9.21 3.04 -16.30
CA LEU A 661 -9.09 1.74 -15.62
C LEU A 661 -9.05 1.89 -14.10
N ALA A 662 -8.37 2.91 -13.58
CA ALA A 662 -8.38 3.23 -12.15
C ALA A 662 -9.81 3.53 -11.66
N ALA A 663 -10.53 4.42 -12.36
CA ALA A 663 -11.92 4.77 -12.00
C ALA A 663 -12.87 3.58 -12.12
N VAL A 664 -12.72 2.73 -13.15
CA VAL A 664 -13.54 1.52 -13.25
C VAL A 664 -13.20 0.52 -12.13
N SER A 665 -11.93 0.40 -11.72
CA SER A 665 -11.56 -0.47 -10.60
C SER A 665 -12.13 0.00 -9.25
N GLU A 666 -12.23 1.32 -9.05
CA GLU A 666 -12.92 1.93 -7.91
C GLU A 666 -14.42 1.63 -7.95
N HIS A 667 -15.06 1.78 -9.11
CA HIS A 667 -16.50 1.49 -9.25
C HIS A 667 -16.83 0.00 -9.09
N LEU A 668 -16.00 -0.91 -9.62
CA LEU A 668 -16.23 -2.35 -9.55
C LEU A 668 -16.04 -2.93 -8.15
N ALA A 669 -14.96 -2.53 -7.47
CA ALA A 669 -14.52 -3.20 -6.26
C ALA A 669 -14.03 -2.25 -5.16
N GLY A 670 -14.22 -0.94 -5.32
CA GLY A 670 -13.79 0.05 -4.33
C GLY A 670 -12.28 0.20 -4.22
N ILE A 671 -11.53 -0.18 -5.26
CA ILE A 671 -10.07 -0.08 -5.21
C ILE A 671 -9.65 1.38 -5.35
N LEU A 672 -8.88 1.85 -4.38
CA LEU A 672 -8.35 3.20 -4.33
C LEU A 672 -6.85 3.22 -4.67
N PRO A 673 -6.30 4.37 -5.08
CA PRO A 673 -4.86 4.56 -5.20
C PRO A 673 -4.12 4.11 -3.94
N LEU A 674 -3.06 3.30 -4.10
CA LEU A 674 -2.38 2.66 -2.97
C LEU A 674 -1.69 3.63 -2.01
N HIS A 675 -1.55 4.91 -2.36
CA HIS A 675 -1.06 5.92 -1.44
C HIS A 675 -2.12 6.38 -0.43
N LEU A 676 -3.40 6.11 -0.65
CA LEU A 676 -4.50 6.53 0.22
C LEU A 676 -4.86 5.45 1.22
N VAL A 677 -4.89 5.82 2.50
CA VAL A 677 -5.32 4.93 3.59
C VAL A 677 -6.11 5.72 4.63
N TYR A 678 -7.15 5.10 5.20
CA TYR A 678 -7.91 5.71 6.28
C TYR A 678 -7.15 5.61 7.62
N SER A 679 -6.94 6.74 8.30
CA SER A 679 -6.38 6.78 9.64
C SER A 679 -7.46 6.99 10.69
N GLN A 680 -7.71 5.97 11.51
CA GLN A 680 -8.64 6.05 12.64
C GLN A 680 -8.23 7.14 13.64
N ALA A 681 -6.92 7.24 13.95
CA ALA A 681 -6.41 8.22 14.91
C ALA A 681 -6.66 9.68 14.49
N HIS A 682 -6.70 9.94 13.19
CA HIS A 682 -6.95 11.27 12.64
C HIS A 682 -8.40 11.46 12.19
N GLU A 683 -9.20 10.38 12.11
CA GLU A 683 -10.53 10.36 11.47
C GLU A 683 -10.51 10.90 10.03
N THR A 684 -9.39 10.73 9.31
CA THR A 684 -9.22 11.25 7.93
C THR A 684 -8.45 10.27 7.05
N ALA A 685 -8.56 10.44 5.73
CA ALA A 685 -7.65 9.80 4.80
C ALA A 685 -6.25 10.44 4.90
N ILE A 686 -5.22 9.60 4.97
CA ILE A 686 -3.81 9.99 4.93
C ILE A 686 -3.19 9.51 3.62
N GLU A 687 -2.15 10.22 3.18
CA GLU A 687 -1.38 9.89 1.99
C GLU A 687 0.01 9.36 2.38
N ASP A 688 0.46 8.27 1.75
CA ASP A 688 1.84 7.79 1.76
C ASP A 688 2.22 7.32 0.34
N TRP A 689 3.09 8.08 -0.30
CA TRP A 689 3.39 7.91 -1.71
C TRP A 689 4.40 6.78 -2.00
N ILE A 690 4.98 6.12 -0.98
CA ILE A 690 6.00 5.05 -1.15
C ILE A 690 5.54 3.97 -2.14
N TRP A 691 4.27 3.59 -2.09
CA TRP A 691 3.71 2.49 -2.89
C TRP A 691 2.90 2.94 -4.11
N SER A 692 2.97 4.21 -4.49
CA SER A 692 2.39 4.68 -5.76
C SER A 692 3.27 4.34 -6.98
N VAL A 693 3.75 3.10 -7.00
CA VAL A 693 4.75 2.57 -7.93
C VAL A 693 4.28 1.31 -8.66
N GLY A 694 5.04 0.87 -9.65
CA GLY A 694 4.75 -0.32 -10.45
C GLY A 694 3.93 -0.03 -11.70
N CYS A 695 3.86 -1.00 -12.60
CA CYS A 695 3.14 -0.91 -13.88
C CYS A 695 1.64 -1.19 -13.71
N ASN A 696 0.92 -0.35 -12.94
CA ASN A 696 -0.51 -0.54 -12.66
C ASN A 696 -1.31 0.76 -12.75
N PRO A 697 -2.66 0.69 -12.93
CA PRO A 697 -3.50 1.87 -13.11
C PRO A 697 -3.45 2.89 -11.96
N LEU A 698 -3.09 2.45 -10.76
CA LEU A 698 -3.13 3.22 -9.50
C LEU A 698 -1.79 3.88 -9.15
N SER A 699 -0.72 3.53 -9.88
CA SER A 699 0.60 4.15 -9.73
C SER A 699 0.62 5.55 -10.32
N ILE A 700 1.57 6.38 -9.90
CA ILE A 700 1.88 7.66 -10.59
C ILE A 700 3.23 7.64 -11.30
N THR A 701 4.11 6.70 -10.95
CA THR A 701 5.49 6.65 -11.43
C THR A 701 5.66 5.98 -12.78
N SER A 702 4.69 5.16 -13.21
CA SER A 702 4.66 4.54 -14.54
C SER A 702 3.46 5.03 -15.35
N GLN A 703 3.40 4.71 -16.64
CA GLN A 703 2.22 4.98 -17.48
C GLN A 703 1.44 3.70 -17.84
N GLY A 704 1.96 2.54 -17.45
CA GLY A 704 1.29 1.26 -17.68
C GLY A 704 0.06 1.03 -16.80
N TRP A 705 -0.71 0.01 -17.17
CA TRP A 705 -2.04 -0.24 -16.59
C TRP A 705 -2.31 -1.73 -16.32
N HIS A 706 -1.27 -2.53 -16.06
CA HIS A 706 -1.46 -3.94 -15.72
C HIS A 706 -2.02 -4.13 -14.33
N ILE A 707 -2.87 -5.15 -14.19
CA ILE A 707 -3.39 -5.57 -12.91
C ILE A 707 -2.49 -6.67 -12.35
N SER A 708 -1.75 -6.31 -11.29
CA SER A 708 -0.98 -7.31 -10.53
C SER A 708 -1.90 -8.24 -9.73
N LYS A 709 -1.35 -9.37 -9.29
CA LYS A 709 -2.07 -10.29 -8.40
C LYS A 709 -2.45 -9.67 -7.06
N PHE A 710 -1.74 -8.66 -6.55
CA PHE A 710 -2.19 -7.89 -5.38
C PHE A 710 -3.52 -7.19 -5.63
N HIS A 711 -3.68 -6.54 -6.78
CA HIS A 711 -4.91 -5.86 -7.15
C HIS A 711 -6.04 -6.87 -7.39
N SER A 712 -5.78 -7.96 -8.11
CA SER A 712 -6.78 -9.01 -8.35
C SER A 712 -7.26 -9.66 -7.04
N ASP A 713 -6.35 -9.92 -6.10
CA ASP A 713 -6.72 -10.41 -4.77
C ASP A 713 -7.52 -9.35 -3.99
N THR A 714 -7.19 -8.07 -4.12
CA THR A 714 -7.94 -6.97 -3.49
C THR A 714 -9.36 -6.86 -4.05
N VAL A 715 -9.55 -7.01 -5.37
CA VAL A 715 -10.89 -7.10 -6.00
C VAL A 715 -11.69 -8.24 -5.36
N ALA A 716 -11.12 -9.44 -5.34
CA ALA A 716 -11.81 -10.61 -4.82
C ALA A 716 -12.11 -10.48 -3.33
N ARG A 717 -11.17 -9.90 -2.57
CA ARG A 717 -11.34 -9.64 -1.15
C ARG A 717 -12.41 -8.60 -0.86
N SER A 718 -12.52 -7.54 -1.67
CA SER A 718 -13.59 -6.53 -1.55
C SER A 718 -14.98 -7.18 -1.58
N TYR A 719 -15.19 -8.12 -2.51
CA TYR A 719 -16.45 -8.88 -2.60
C TYR A 719 -16.69 -9.75 -1.37
N VAL A 720 -15.66 -10.43 -0.87
CA VAL A 720 -15.74 -11.26 0.34
C VAL A 720 -16.04 -10.41 1.57
N LEU A 721 -15.37 -9.27 1.73
CA LEU A 721 -15.54 -8.35 2.86
C LEU A 721 -16.95 -7.78 2.89
N THR A 722 -17.48 -7.35 1.75
CA THR A 722 -18.86 -6.84 1.64
C THR A 722 -19.86 -7.90 2.11
N ALA A 723 -19.76 -9.12 1.60
CA ALA A 723 -20.68 -10.20 1.97
C ALA A 723 -20.56 -10.61 3.45
N LEU A 724 -19.34 -10.65 3.99
CA LEU A 724 -19.11 -10.94 5.40
C LEU A 724 -19.69 -9.84 6.29
N GLU A 725 -19.42 -8.56 5.99
CA GLU A 725 -19.89 -7.42 6.77
C GLU A 725 -21.42 -7.33 6.78
N GLU A 726 -22.06 -7.43 5.62
CA GLU A 726 -23.53 -7.45 5.52
C GLU A 726 -24.12 -8.63 6.30
N SER A 727 -23.51 -9.81 6.23
CA SER A 727 -23.98 -10.98 6.99
C SER A 727 -23.83 -10.79 8.50
N ILE A 728 -22.75 -10.14 8.97
CA ILE A 728 -22.54 -9.80 10.38
C ILE A 728 -23.61 -8.80 10.84
N GLN A 729 -23.86 -7.73 10.07
CA GLN A 729 -24.90 -6.75 10.38
C GLN A 729 -26.29 -7.39 10.45
N LEU A 730 -26.62 -8.28 9.50
CA LEU A 730 -27.88 -9.01 9.50
C LEU A 730 -28.04 -9.87 10.76
N VAL A 731 -27.01 -10.66 11.11
CA VAL A 731 -27.04 -11.51 12.31
C VAL A 731 -27.10 -10.68 13.58
N ASN A 732 -26.28 -9.63 13.71
CA ASN A 732 -26.28 -8.74 14.87
C ASN A 732 -27.64 -8.04 15.03
N SER A 733 -28.24 -7.56 13.94
CA SER A 733 -29.58 -6.96 13.98
C SER A 733 -30.65 -7.95 14.46
N ALA A 734 -30.58 -9.21 14.02
CA ALA A 734 -31.51 -10.26 14.45
C ALA A 734 -31.30 -10.66 15.92
N VAL A 735 -30.04 -10.79 16.36
CA VAL A 735 -29.70 -11.03 17.76
C VAL A 735 -30.20 -9.89 18.64
N HIS A 736 -30.03 -8.64 18.23
CA HIS A 736 -30.54 -7.47 18.94
C HIS A 736 -32.07 -7.50 19.07
N ARG A 737 -32.80 -7.88 18.01
CA ARG A 737 -34.26 -8.08 18.08
C ARG A 737 -34.65 -9.17 19.09
N LEU A 738 -33.95 -10.30 19.11
CA LEU A 738 -34.18 -11.36 20.10
C LEU A 738 -33.91 -10.90 21.54
N VAL A 739 -32.87 -10.09 21.76
CA VAL A 739 -32.51 -9.56 23.09
C VAL A 739 -33.61 -8.61 23.62
N MET A 740 -34.26 -7.86 22.73
CA MET A 740 -35.37 -6.97 23.10
C MET A 740 -36.62 -7.75 23.55
N GLU A 741 -36.82 -8.97 23.05
CA GLU A 741 -37.99 -9.79 23.37
C GLU A 741 -37.76 -10.59 24.67
N ARG A 742 -38.36 -10.15 25.78
CA ARG A 742 -38.23 -10.84 27.08
C ARG A 742 -39.06 -12.11 27.14
N THR A 743 -38.43 -13.23 27.52
CA THR A 743 -39.15 -14.48 27.78
C THR A 743 -39.92 -14.43 29.10
N SER A 744 -41.11 -15.02 29.12
CA SER A 744 -42.00 -15.14 30.28
C SER A 744 -42.36 -16.61 30.48
N GLU A 745 -42.92 -16.99 31.63
CA GLU A 745 -43.30 -18.39 31.92
C GLU A 745 -44.19 -19.01 30.84
N GLN A 746 -45.10 -18.23 30.26
CA GLN A 746 -46.02 -18.69 29.20
C GLN A 746 -45.33 -18.83 27.85
N THR A 747 -44.39 -17.94 27.53
CA THR A 747 -43.66 -17.95 26.25
C THR A 747 -42.44 -18.87 26.27
N PHE A 748 -41.95 -19.27 27.45
CA PHE A 748 -40.75 -20.10 27.60
C PHE A 748 -40.88 -21.47 26.94
N LYS A 749 -42.05 -22.13 27.08
CA LYS A 749 -42.28 -23.45 26.45
C LYS A 749 -42.26 -23.37 24.92
N LEU A 750 -42.80 -22.29 24.35
CA LEU A 750 -42.80 -22.04 22.91
C LEU A 750 -41.41 -21.65 22.41
N PHE A 751 -40.70 -20.77 23.11
CA PHE A 751 -39.32 -20.42 22.77
C PHE A 751 -38.43 -21.67 22.77
N LYS A 752 -38.58 -22.57 23.75
CA LYS A 752 -37.82 -23.82 23.83
C LYS A 752 -38.00 -24.74 22.62
N THR A 753 -39.13 -24.66 21.90
CA THR A 753 -39.30 -25.43 20.64
C THR A 753 -38.52 -24.83 19.46
N HIS A 754 -38.28 -23.52 19.48
CA HIS A 754 -37.53 -22.80 18.44
C HIS A 754 -36.01 -22.71 18.74
N GLU A 755 -35.61 -22.76 20.01
CA GLU A 755 -34.23 -22.61 20.48
C GLU A 755 -33.23 -23.48 19.71
N ARG A 756 -33.52 -24.78 19.56
CA ARG A 756 -32.61 -25.72 18.90
C ARG A 756 -32.33 -25.33 17.44
N GLU A 757 -33.36 -24.90 16.73
CA GLU A 757 -33.23 -24.53 15.32
C GLU A 757 -32.58 -23.15 15.15
N LEU A 758 -32.86 -22.20 16.06
CA LEU A 758 -32.14 -20.91 16.13
C LEU A 758 -30.63 -21.13 16.28
N VAL A 759 -30.23 -21.97 17.23
CA VAL A 759 -28.81 -22.29 17.48
C VAL A 759 -28.20 -23.02 16.29
N ASN A 760 -28.92 -23.97 15.68
CA ASN A 760 -28.44 -24.66 14.48
C ASN A 760 -28.19 -23.70 13.31
N LYS A 761 -29.14 -22.81 13.02
CA LYS A 761 -29.01 -21.82 11.94
C LYS A 761 -27.90 -20.82 12.21
N TYR A 762 -27.77 -20.33 13.45
CA TYR A 762 -26.66 -19.48 13.86
C TYR A 762 -25.30 -20.19 13.68
N ASN A 763 -25.17 -21.42 14.18
CA ASN A 763 -23.94 -22.21 14.04
C ASN A 763 -23.60 -22.50 12.58
N TYR A 764 -24.60 -22.66 11.72
CA TYR A 764 -24.39 -22.82 10.28
C TYR A 764 -23.77 -21.57 9.65
N VAL A 765 -24.29 -20.38 9.95
CA VAL A 765 -23.70 -19.10 9.50
C VAL A 765 -22.26 -18.95 10.01
N VAL A 766 -22.02 -19.22 11.30
CA VAL A 766 -20.67 -19.17 11.89
C VAL A 766 -19.72 -20.16 11.22
N SER A 767 -20.20 -21.36 10.86
CA SER A 767 -19.39 -22.35 10.15
C SER A 767 -18.99 -21.87 8.75
N LEU A 768 -19.87 -21.14 8.06
CA LEU A 768 -19.59 -20.54 6.75
C LEU A 768 -18.58 -19.39 6.88
N TRP A 769 -18.72 -18.52 7.88
CA TRP A 769 -17.72 -17.48 8.18
C TRP A 769 -16.33 -18.08 8.39
N ARG A 770 -16.21 -19.10 9.25
CA ARG A 770 -14.93 -19.79 9.49
C ARG A 770 -14.36 -20.39 8.22
N ARG A 771 -15.20 -21.05 7.40
CA ARG A 771 -14.76 -21.66 6.14
C ARG A 771 -14.28 -20.62 5.13
N ILE A 772 -15.00 -19.52 4.96
CA ILE A 772 -14.61 -18.40 4.09
C ILE A 772 -13.29 -17.80 4.57
N SER A 773 -13.14 -17.61 5.88
CA SER A 773 -11.90 -17.12 6.50
C SER A 773 -10.71 -18.03 6.21
N THR A 774 -10.85 -19.34 6.38
CA THR A 774 -9.76 -20.31 6.13
C THR A 774 -9.37 -20.34 4.65
N VAL A 775 -10.34 -20.40 3.74
CA VAL A 775 -10.09 -20.44 2.29
C VAL A 775 -9.47 -19.13 1.80
N SER A 776 -9.89 -17.99 2.34
CA SER A 776 -9.28 -16.68 2.05
C SER A 776 -7.84 -16.61 2.57
N GLY A 777 -7.55 -17.26 3.70
CA GLY A 777 -6.20 -17.39 4.26
C GLY A 777 -5.22 -18.17 3.41
N GLU A 778 -5.70 -19.15 2.64
CA GLU A 778 -4.92 -19.87 1.63
C GLU A 778 -4.76 -19.06 0.32
N LEU A 779 -5.21 -17.79 0.30
CA LEU A 779 -5.26 -16.93 -0.88
C LEU A 779 -6.03 -17.53 -2.07
N ARG A 780 -6.97 -18.44 -1.79
CA ARG A 780 -7.85 -19.12 -2.75
C ARG A 780 -9.18 -18.41 -2.89
N TYR A 781 -9.13 -17.14 -3.25
CA TYR A 781 -10.32 -16.28 -3.29
C TYR A 781 -11.43 -16.81 -4.20
N LEU A 782 -11.12 -17.45 -5.33
CA LEU A 782 -12.14 -18.03 -6.22
C LEU A 782 -13.01 -19.09 -5.53
N ASP A 783 -12.41 -19.88 -4.63
CA ASP A 783 -13.16 -20.88 -3.86
C ASP A 783 -13.98 -20.23 -2.74
N ALA A 784 -13.49 -19.11 -2.16
CA ALA A 784 -14.24 -18.32 -1.19
C ALA A 784 -15.47 -17.63 -1.84
N LEU A 785 -15.32 -17.10 -3.07
CA LEU A 785 -16.41 -16.44 -3.81
C LEU A 785 -17.61 -17.36 -4.05
N ARG A 786 -17.37 -18.66 -4.28
CA ARG A 786 -18.43 -19.67 -4.45
C ARG A 786 -19.27 -19.88 -3.20
N LEU A 787 -18.76 -19.56 -2.02
CA LEU A 787 -19.47 -19.72 -0.75
C LEU A 787 -20.34 -18.50 -0.41
N LEU A 788 -20.15 -17.36 -1.08
CA LEU A 788 -20.80 -16.10 -0.72
C LEU A 788 -22.32 -16.16 -0.89
N HIS A 789 -22.82 -16.79 -1.95
CA HIS A 789 -24.27 -16.94 -2.13
C HIS A 789 -24.90 -17.79 -1.03
N THR A 790 -24.24 -18.87 -0.64
CA THR A 790 -24.67 -19.74 0.47
C THR A 790 -24.64 -19.01 1.82
N LEU A 791 -23.63 -18.17 2.05
CA LEU A 791 -23.58 -17.30 3.25
C LEU A 791 -24.76 -16.33 3.26
N GLU A 792 -25.02 -15.70 2.11
CA GLU A 792 -26.23 -14.95 1.77
C GLU A 792 -27.49 -15.58 2.35
N ASP A 793 -27.83 -16.71 1.76
CA ASP A 793 -29.07 -17.42 2.03
C ASP A 793 -29.13 -17.93 3.48
N ALA A 794 -27.99 -18.34 4.05
CA ALA A 794 -27.91 -18.76 5.43
C ALA A 794 -28.18 -17.61 6.41
N ALA A 795 -27.59 -16.44 6.19
CA ALA A 795 -27.79 -15.25 7.02
C ALA A 795 -29.25 -14.78 6.95
N LYS A 796 -29.82 -14.65 5.74
CA LYS A 796 -31.25 -14.33 5.54
C LYS A 796 -32.16 -15.38 6.16
N GLY A 797 -31.82 -16.66 6.01
CA GLY A 797 -32.56 -17.78 6.61
C GLY A 797 -32.57 -17.74 8.14
N PHE A 798 -31.47 -17.30 8.77
CA PHE A 798 -31.42 -17.06 10.21
C PHE A 798 -32.34 -15.89 10.62
N VAL A 799 -32.24 -14.73 9.94
CA VAL A 799 -33.10 -13.56 10.22
C VAL A 799 -34.58 -13.90 10.07
N ASN A 800 -34.97 -14.58 8.98
CA ASN A 800 -36.35 -15.00 8.77
C ASN A 800 -36.85 -15.93 9.89
N TYR A 801 -35.98 -16.84 10.36
CA TYR A 801 -36.35 -17.73 11.46
C TYR A 801 -36.47 -16.99 12.80
N VAL A 802 -35.64 -15.96 13.02
CA VAL A 802 -35.78 -15.04 14.16
C VAL A 802 -37.12 -14.31 14.09
N ASP A 803 -37.45 -13.71 12.93
CA ASP A 803 -38.69 -12.97 12.76
C ASP A 803 -39.92 -13.87 12.95
N THR A 804 -39.93 -15.09 12.40
CA THR A 804 -41.00 -16.07 12.70
C THR A 804 -41.09 -16.48 14.17
N THR A 805 -39.95 -16.55 14.86
CA THR A 805 -39.94 -16.80 16.31
C THR A 805 -40.56 -15.61 17.05
N LEU A 806 -40.20 -14.38 16.69
CA LEU A 806 -40.77 -13.17 17.27
C LEU A 806 -42.28 -13.07 17.00
N ASP A 807 -42.73 -13.35 15.78
CA ASP A 807 -44.16 -13.39 15.43
C ASP A 807 -44.95 -14.39 16.29
N SER A 808 -44.31 -15.47 16.73
CA SER A 808 -44.93 -16.46 17.63
C SER A 808 -45.00 -15.98 19.09
N LEU A 809 -44.06 -15.12 19.52
CA LEU A 809 -43.92 -14.66 20.90
C LEU A 809 -44.66 -13.33 21.16
N HIS A 810 -44.59 -12.41 20.20
CA HIS A 810 -45.03 -11.02 20.32
C HIS A 810 -46.55 -10.86 20.60
N PRO A 811 -47.47 -11.62 19.97
CA PRO A 811 -48.90 -11.55 20.28
C PRO A 811 -49.23 -11.96 21.71
N ILE A 812 -48.48 -12.92 22.27
CA ILE A 812 -48.66 -13.39 23.65
C ILE A 812 -48.23 -12.29 24.64
N HIS A 813 -47.23 -11.48 24.27
CA HIS A 813 -46.81 -10.33 25.05
C HIS A 813 -47.83 -9.16 24.95
N CYS A 814 -48.32 -8.86 23.74
CA CYS A 814 -49.27 -7.77 23.48
C CYS A 814 -50.67 -8.00 24.08
N THR A 815 -51.11 -9.25 24.22
CA THR A 815 -52.40 -9.58 24.85
C THR A 815 -52.44 -9.26 26.35
N ARG A 816 -51.28 -9.07 27.01
CA ARG A 816 -51.18 -8.85 28.46
C ARG A 816 -51.38 -7.38 28.90
N GLN A 817 -51.46 -6.41 27.99
CA GLN A 817 -51.62 -4.99 28.37
C GLN A 817 -53.03 -4.41 28.22
N ARG A 818 -54.04 -5.17 27.77
CA ARG A 818 -55.44 -4.73 27.81
C ARG A 818 -56.20 -5.38 28.96
N ASN A 819 -55.76 -5.12 30.20
CA ASN A 819 -56.73 -5.03 31.28
C ASN A 819 -57.45 -3.69 31.11
N VAL A 820 -58.47 -3.65 30.26
CA VAL A 820 -59.44 -2.56 30.32
C VAL A 820 -60.12 -2.72 31.68
N LYS A 821 -59.66 -1.96 32.68
CA LYS A 821 -60.46 -1.66 33.86
C LYS A 821 -61.65 -0.87 33.34
N VAL A 822 -62.69 -1.59 32.91
CA VAL A 822 -64.02 -1.01 32.86
C VAL A 822 -64.35 -0.77 34.32
N GLU A 823 -64.11 0.44 34.81
CA GLU A 823 -64.79 0.92 36.01
C GLU A 823 -66.26 0.88 35.67
N PHE A 824 -66.92 -0.21 36.07
CA PHE A 824 -68.35 -0.37 35.94
C PHE A 824 -68.97 0.56 36.99
N ASP A 825 -69.05 1.84 36.66
CA ASP A 825 -69.66 2.84 37.51
C ASP A 825 -71.17 2.58 37.51
N MET A 826 -71.65 1.95 38.59
CA MET A 826 -73.06 1.59 38.80
C MET A 826 -74.00 2.82 38.72
N THR A 827 -73.46 4.04 38.74
CA THR A 827 -74.21 5.29 38.57
C THR A 827 -74.65 5.57 37.12
N THR A 828 -74.10 4.86 36.13
CA THR A 828 -74.49 5.03 34.71
C THR A 828 -75.75 4.25 34.32
N ILE A 829 -76.12 3.22 35.07
CA ILE A 829 -77.35 2.42 34.86
C ILE A 829 -78.63 3.26 34.95
N PRO A 830 -78.84 4.12 35.99
CA PRO A 830 -80.03 4.96 36.03
C PRO A 830 -80.08 5.99 34.88
N ALA A 831 -78.94 6.48 34.39
CA ALA A 831 -78.90 7.39 33.24
C ALA A 831 -79.38 6.70 31.95
N PHE A 832 -78.97 5.45 31.70
CA PHE A 832 -79.47 4.66 30.57
C PHE A 832 -80.96 4.33 30.69
N LEU A 833 -81.46 4.07 31.91
CA LEU A 833 -82.90 3.86 32.15
C LEU A 833 -83.72 5.13 31.89
N VAL A 834 -83.22 6.31 32.27
CA VAL A 834 -83.88 7.60 31.99
C VAL A 834 -83.92 7.87 30.48
N VAL A 835 -82.83 7.65 29.77
CA VAL A 835 -82.78 7.80 28.30
C VAL A 835 -83.74 6.83 27.61
N PHE A 836 -83.81 5.58 28.07
CA PHE A 836 -84.75 4.59 27.55
C PHE A 836 -86.21 4.96 27.85
N PHE A 837 -86.49 5.52 29.03
CA PHE A 837 -87.82 5.99 29.41
C PHE A 837 -88.27 7.20 28.58
N VAL A 838 -87.36 8.14 28.28
CA VAL A 838 -87.60 9.29 27.41
C VAL A 838 -87.82 8.83 25.97
N LEU A 839 -87.00 7.93 25.44
CA LEU A 839 -87.18 7.35 24.10
C LEU A 839 -88.51 6.58 23.99
N TRP A 840 -88.90 5.84 25.02
CA TRP A 840 -90.20 5.17 25.07
C TRP A 840 -91.36 6.18 25.07
N PHE A 841 -91.22 7.32 25.75
CA PHE A 841 -92.24 8.38 25.75
C PHE A 841 -92.34 9.11 24.41
N VAL A 842 -91.21 9.34 23.74
CA VAL A 842 -91.14 10.03 22.44
C VAL A 842 -91.63 9.14 21.28
N LEU A 843 -91.36 7.84 21.34
CA LEU A 843 -91.73 6.87 20.30
C LEU A 843 -93.11 6.24 20.51
N LYS A 844 -93.84 6.60 21.58
CA LYS A 844 -95.18 6.09 21.84
C LYS A 844 -96.17 6.65 20.79
N PRO A 845 -96.80 5.80 19.96
CA PRO A 845 -97.69 6.27 18.90
C PRO A 845 -98.91 7.00 19.48
N ARG A 846 -99.11 8.26 19.08
CA ARG A 846 -100.30 9.05 19.45
C ARG A 846 -101.53 8.44 18.78
N ARG A 847 -102.57 8.09 19.56
CA ARG A 847 -103.85 7.61 19.05
C ARG A 847 -104.45 8.61 18.05
N ALA A 848 -104.92 8.10 16.92
CA ALA A 848 -105.61 8.89 15.90
C ALA A 848 -106.91 9.48 16.46
N LYS A 849 -107.09 10.80 16.30
CA LYS A 849 -108.36 11.47 16.57
C LYS A 849 -109.39 11.03 15.50
N PRO A 850 -110.63 10.67 15.87
CA PRO A 850 -111.68 10.43 14.90
C PRO A 850 -112.06 11.75 14.18
N LYS A 851 -112.14 11.71 12.85
CA LYS A 851 -112.70 12.81 12.05
C LYS A 851 -114.24 12.69 12.06
N ILE A 852 -114.90 13.81 12.38
CA ILE A 852 -116.34 14.00 12.19
C ILE A 852 -116.55 14.56 10.78
N ASN A 853 -117.65 14.09 10.17
CA ASN A 853 -118.21 14.29 8.82
C ASN A 853 -117.74 13.30 7.77
#